data_AF-A0A897NJ06-F1
#
_entry.id   AF-A0A897NJ06-F1
#
_cell.length_a   1.000
_cell.length_b   1.000
_cell.length_c   1.000
_cell.angle_alpha   90.00
_cell.angle_beta   90.00
_cell.angle_gamma   90.00
#
_symmetry.space_group_name_H-M   'P 1'
#
loop_
_entity.id
_entity.type
_entity.pdbx_description
1 polymer ?
#
loop_
_entity_poly.entity_id
_entity_poly.type
_entity_poly.pdbx_seq_one_letter_code
_entity_poly.pdbx_strand_id
1 'polypeptide(L)'
;MSQAQESDVREDGVIESVSGPVVTADLDARMNDVVYVGHEGLMGEVIEIEGDVTTIQVYEETSGVSSGEPVETTGQPLTVDLGPGMLDSIYDGVQRPLRVLEEKMNSAFLDRGVDAPGIDMETVWEFTPEVEEGDEVEPGDIVGIVPETRTIDHKVMVPPDYEGGEVVKAKSGNFTVEEPVVELANGEEITMHQEWPVRQKRPADEKQTPTEPLVSGQRILDGLFPIAKGGTAAIPGPFGSGKCVTPETPVTLADGETLPIEELFDRLTGDVPETGEVVREADAEILTFDAQAGAIRLGEISHVYRGSTDRVVRVETASGRELEVTPAHKLFRMGAGLEIEETPAAELSVGDSLVMPRQLPIDGEEVSLDPYELLPDARAVDEHVLERFRELVEETDTPKTDLADAAGVSDDAFINYTLGRTRPTLSVIDAVCSAVGAERPTVEHVKPGSNGKPVSLPTVVDERFAELLGLVLSDGSLTEKTVRFHNSDERLRDRFAELADRLFGVDVAETVHNTVETAEVRSAVVSRLLVSLGVPETDKSITATVPDAVERGTDAIAAAFLRGYYLGDGSFSGSTMEIGTSSDSMVAGLARLLTRLGVRYRARERDRSHRIVVTGADELATFHGAIAGFEHPKIDAVGEYARTTTANTNLDTVPVDPTTMAQIAEAARYTDFAEAGVEPTNYTNLGQAPSRDAWDDIASVLADGGATLADRASSIADALDDVFFDPIVDIEVIEGEQTVYDVTVPGTQNFVGGHVPSVLHNTVTQHQLAKWADADIVVYVGCGERGNEMTEVIEDFPELEDPTTGNPLMDRTTLIANTSNMPVAARESSVYTGITIAEYFRDMGYNVALMADSTSRWAEAMREISSRLEEMPGEEGYPAYLAARLAEFYERAGYFENINGTEGSISVIGAVSPPGGDFSEPVTQNTLRIVKTFWALDADLAERRHFPAINWDESYSLYRDQLDPWFEENVESDWSEQRQWAIDTLDEESELQEIVQLVGKDALPDDQQLTLEVARYLREAWLQQNAFHDVDTYCEPEKTYRILEAIKTFNDEAFDALDAGVPVEEITDIESLPRLNRIGVQEDYNEFVDELEDDIASELREMY
;
A
#
# COMPACT_ATOMS: atom_id res chain seq x y z
N MET A 1 -11.10 -7.08 -35.77
CA MET A 1 -10.54 -6.70 -37.10
C MET A 1 -9.53 -5.60 -36.87
N SER A 2 -8.24 -5.94 -36.92
CA SER A 2 -7.14 -4.99 -36.70
C SER A 2 -6.40 -4.57 -37.98
N GLN A 3 -6.89 -4.98 -39.15
CA GLN A 3 -6.45 -4.42 -40.42
C GLN A 3 -7.62 -4.38 -41.38
N ALA A 4 -8.22 -3.20 -41.56
CA ALA A 4 -8.71 -2.87 -42.88
C ALA A 4 -7.50 -2.95 -43.81
N GLN A 5 -7.47 -3.96 -44.68
CA GLN A 5 -6.54 -3.99 -45.80
C GLN A 5 -6.55 -2.60 -46.46
N GLU A 6 -5.37 -2.08 -46.79
CA GLU A 6 -5.05 -0.77 -47.40
C GLU A 6 -5.85 -0.40 -48.69
N SER A 7 -6.96 -1.06 -49.03
CA SER A 7 -7.68 -0.87 -50.29
C SER A 7 -9.18 -0.57 -50.22
N ASP A 8 -9.85 -0.53 -49.06
CA ASP A 8 -11.30 -0.22 -49.00
C ASP A 8 -11.74 0.85 -47.98
N VAL A 9 -10.81 1.69 -47.49
CA VAL A 9 -11.19 2.89 -46.72
C VAL A 9 -11.55 4.03 -47.67
N ARG A 10 -12.79 4.50 -47.61
CA ARG A 10 -13.26 5.67 -48.37
C ARG A 10 -13.01 6.92 -47.53
N GLU A 11 -12.30 7.91 -48.09
CA GLU A 11 -12.21 9.26 -47.53
C GLU A 11 -13.62 9.85 -47.42
N ASP A 12 -14.26 9.80 -46.25
CA ASP A 12 -15.61 10.34 -46.08
C ASP A 12 -15.66 11.19 -44.81
N GLY A 13 -15.02 12.37 -44.81
CA GLY A 13 -15.35 13.41 -43.84
C GLY A 13 -14.19 14.30 -43.39
N VAL A 14 -14.54 15.42 -42.77
CA VAL A 14 -13.57 16.43 -42.30
C VAL A 14 -14.00 16.96 -40.93
N ILE A 15 -13.04 17.10 -40.01
CA ILE A 15 -13.26 17.69 -38.70
C ILE A 15 -13.69 19.15 -38.84
N GLU A 16 -14.86 19.49 -38.31
CA GLU A 16 -15.33 20.86 -38.18
C GLU A 16 -14.79 21.51 -36.90
N SER A 17 -14.90 20.83 -35.76
CA SER A 17 -14.47 21.36 -34.46
C SER A 17 -13.97 20.26 -33.51
N VAL A 18 -13.11 20.65 -32.56
CA VAL A 18 -12.54 19.77 -31.53
C VAL A 18 -12.72 20.45 -30.18
N SER A 19 -13.33 19.75 -29.21
CA SER A 19 -13.57 20.21 -27.85
C SER A 19 -13.28 19.08 -26.84
N GLY A 20 -12.03 18.99 -26.38
CA GLY A 20 -11.59 17.83 -25.60
C GLY A 20 -11.74 16.54 -26.42
N PRO A 21 -12.26 15.43 -25.87
CA PRO A 21 -12.43 14.17 -26.59
C PRO A 21 -13.63 14.19 -27.54
N VAL A 22 -14.42 15.26 -27.56
CA VAL A 22 -15.58 15.38 -28.45
C VAL A 22 -15.15 16.12 -29.71
N VAL A 23 -15.33 15.48 -30.85
CA VAL A 23 -14.97 16.00 -32.18
C VAL A 23 -16.24 16.04 -33.02
N THR A 24 -16.48 17.15 -33.72
CA THR A 24 -17.58 17.23 -34.69
C THR A 24 -17.03 17.19 -36.10
N ALA A 25 -17.62 16.39 -36.97
CA ALA A 25 -17.21 16.22 -38.35
C ALA A 25 -18.41 16.17 -39.30
N ASP A 26 -18.23 16.67 -40.53
CA ASP A 26 -19.16 16.40 -41.63
C ASP A 26 -18.82 15.00 -42.17
N LEU A 27 -19.63 14.01 -41.79
CA LEU A 27 -19.40 12.57 -42.00
C LEU A 27 -20.74 11.85 -42.15
N ASP A 28 -20.90 11.05 -43.22
CA ASP A 28 -22.03 10.12 -43.40
C ASP A 28 -21.75 8.80 -42.67
N ALA A 29 -22.11 8.74 -41.39
CA ALA A 29 -21.95 7.57 -40.54
C ALA A 29 -23.26 7.20 -39.82
N ARG A 30 -23.27 6.04 -39.17
CA ARG A 30 -24.38 5.61 -38.30
C ARG A 30 -24.01 5.82 -36.84
N MET A 31 -25.05 5.89 -36.00
CA MET A 31 -24.87 5.90 -34.56
C MET A 31 -24.07 4.68 -34.09
N ASN A 32 -23.12 4.91 -33.20
CA ASN A 32 -22.16 3.96 -32.64
C ASN A 32 -21.10 3.41 -33.61
N ASP A 33 -21.01 3.91 -34.85
CA ASP A 33 -19.92 3.50 -35.76
C ASP A 33 -18.56 3.95 -35.20
N VAL A 34 -17.57 3.07 -35.29
CA VAL A 34 -16.16 3.41 -35.01
C VAL A 34 -15.61 4.24 -36.15
N VAL A 35 -14.89 5.29 -35.81
CA VAL A 35 -14.27 6.24 -36.74
C VAL A 35 -12.83 6.49 -36.33
N TYR A 36 -11.97 6.75 -37.31
CA TYR A 36 -10.60 7.18 -37.11
C TYR A 36 -10.50 8.68 -37.38
N VAL A 37 -10.01 9.42 -36.38
CA VAL A 37 -10.05 10.88 -36.34
C VAL A 37 -8.64 11.44 -36.46
N GLY A 38 -8.45 12.38 -37.38
CA GLY A 38 -7.19 13.09 -37.54
C GLY A 38 -6.16 12.36 -38.40
N HIS A 39 -5.02 13.00 -38.63
CA HIS A 39 -3.91 12.37 -39.37
C HIS A 39 -3.25 11.20 -38.63
N GLU A 40 -3.36 11.18 -37.30
CA GLU A 40 -2.85 10.12 -36.44
C GLU A 40 -3.78 8.90 -36.40
N GLY A 41 -5.02 9.02 -36.91
CA GLY A 41 -5.99 7.92 -36.92
C GLY A 41 -6.45 7.53 -35.52
N LEU A 42 -6.82 8.52 -34.69
CA LEU A 42 -7.28 8.26 -33.31
C LEU A 42 -8.63 7.56 -33.32
N MET A 43 -8.77 6.48 -32.57
CA MET A 43 -10.03 5.74 -32.53
C MET A 43 -11.13 6.52 -31.80
N GLY A 44 -12.34 6.56 -32.35
CA GLY A 44 -13.51 7.16 -31.72
C GLY A 44 -14.82 6.50 -32.13
N GLU A 45 -15.92 6.88 -31.48
CA GLU A 45 -17.28 6.35 -31.71
C GLU A 45 -18.26 7.49 -32.01
N VAL A 46 -19.15 7.30 -32.98
CA VAL A 46 -20.21 8.26 -33.31
C VAL A 46 -21.31 8.22 -32.24
N ILE A 47 -21.55 9.34 -31.56
CA ILE A 47 -22.49 9.43 -30.43
C ILE A 47 -23.70 10.31 -30.70
N GLU A 48 -23.66 11.20 -31.70
CA GLU A 48 -24.80 12.01 -32.10
C GLU A 48 -24.72 12.40 -33.58
N ILE A 49 -25.87 12.51 -34.25
CA ILE A 49 -25.96 12.95 -35.65
C ILE A 49 -27.05 14.02 -35.76
N GLU A 50 -26.65 15.27 -36.00
CA GLU A 50 -27.53 16.41 -36.22
C GLU A 50 -27.43 16.95 -37.65
N GLY A 51 -28.28 16.44 -38.54
CA GLY A 51 -28.29 16.85 -39.94
C GLY A 51 -27.08 16.29 -40.68
N ASP A 52 -26.15 17.17 -41.09
CA ASP A 52 -24.89 16.81 -41.75
C ASP A 52 -23.71 16.83 -40.76
N VAL A 53 -23.94 17.16 -39.48
CA VAL A 53 -22.90 17.21 -38.44
C VAL A 53 -22.97 15.96 -37.59
N THR A 54 -21.86 15.24 -37.51
CA THR A 54 -21.69 14.02 -36.72
C THR A 54 -20.77 14.31 -35.53
N THR A 55 -21.25 14.06 -34.31
CA THR A 55 -20.50 14.19 -33.07
C THR A 55 -19.85 12.85 -32.73
N ILE A 56 -18.55 12.88 -32.51
CA ILE A 56 -17.68 11.74 -32.31
C ILE A 56 -17.02 11.85 -30.93
N GLN A 57 -17.01 10.76 -30.18
CA GLN A 57 -16.28 10.62 -28.93
C GLN A 57 -14.98 9.84 -29.18
N VAL A 58 -13.84 10.49 -29.04
CA VAL A 58 -12.51 9.90 -29.26
C VAL A 58 -12.08 9.16 -27.99
N TYR A 59 -11.63 7.91 -28.16
CA TYR A 59 -11.11 7.03 -27.11
C TYR A 59 -9.65 7.30 -26.74
N GLU A 60 -9.05 8.34 -27.30
CA GLU A 60 -7.66 8.74 -27.14
C GLU A 60 -7.54 10.25 -26.89
N GLU A 61 -6.35 10.71 -26.50
CA GLU A 61 -6.11 12.14 -26.27
C GLU A 61 -6.11 12.92 -27.60
N THR A 62 -7.04 13.87 -27.74
CA THR A 62 -7.21 14.69 -28.95
C THR A 62 -6.26 15.90 -29.03
N SER A 63 -5.31 16.03 -28.09
CA SER A 63 -4.35 17.12 -28.04
C SER A 63 -3.51 17.20 -29.32
N GLY A 64 -3.69 18.24 -30.12
CA GLY A 64 -2.96 18.42 -31.39
C GLY A 64 -3.78 18.12 -32.64
N VAL A 65 -4.97 17.49 -32.49
CA VAL A 65 -5.94 17.36 -33.58
C VAL A 65 -6.56 18.72 -33.88
N SER A 66 -6.60 19.08 -35.16
CA SER A 66 -7.05 20.38 -35.65
C SER A 66 -8.26 20.27 -36.58
N SER A 67 -9.05 21.36 -36.65
CA SER A 67 -10.12 21.50 -37.66
C SER A 67 -9.54 21.39 -39.07
N GLY A 68 -10.21 20.63 -39.93
CA GLY A 68 -9.80 20.38 -41.31
C GLY A 68 -9.05 19.05 -41.53
N GLU A 69 -8.75 18.30 -40.48
CA GLU A 69 -8.16 16.96 -40.58
C GLU A 69 -9.19 15.90 -41.03
N PRO A 70 -8.75 14.79 -41.64
CA PRO A 70 -9.67 13.75 -42.13
C PRO A 70 -10.36 13.00 -40.98
N VAL A 71 -11.56 12.50 -41.26
CA VAL A 71 -12.25 11.51 -40.44
C VAL A 71 -12.66 10.36 -41.34
N GLU A 72 -12.36 9.14 -40.92
CA GLU A 72 -12.62 7.92 -41.68
C GLU A 72 -13.58 7.03 -40.89
N THR A 73 -14.69 6.61 -41.49
CA THR A 73 -15.64 5.69 -40.84
C THR A 73 -15.33 4.24 -41.20
N THR A 74 -15.42 3.36 -40.20
CA THR A 74 -15.37 1.91 -40.40
C THR A 74 -16.72 1.35 -40.88
N GLY A 75 -17.81 2.08 -40.65
CA GLY A 75 -19.19 1.64 -40.92
C GLY A 75 -19.67 0.49 -40.03
N GLN A 76 -18.93 0.19 -38.95
CA GLN A 76 -19.20 -0.89 -38.01
C GLN A 76 -19.09 -0.36 -36.57
N PRO A 77 -19.85 -0.92 -35.61
CA PRO A 77 -19.75 -0.54 -34.21
C PRO A 77 -18.48 -1.09 -33.55
N LEU A 78 -18.17 -0.61 -32.34
CA LEU A 78 -17.06 -1.13 -31.54
C LEU A 78 -17.29 -2.63 -31.25
N THR A 79 -16.34 -3.45 -31.69
CA THR A 79 -16.37 -4.91 -31.60
C THR A 79 -15.15 -5.42 -30.84
N VAL A 80 -15.29 -6.59 -30.25
CA VAL A 80 -14.19 -7.35 -29.63
C VAL A 80 -13.84 -8.56 -30.48
N ASP A 81 -12.55 -8.84 -30.59
CA ASP A 81 -12.01 -10.07 -31.16
C ASP A 81 -12.21 -11.22 -30.16
N LEU A 82 -12.89 -12.29 -30.58
CA LEU A 82 -13.23 -13.43 -29.76
C LEU A 82 -12.65 -14.71 -30.38
N GLY A 83 -11.81 -15.42 -29.64
CA GLY A 83 -11.19 -16.67 -30.08
C GLY A 83 -10.05 -17.10 -29.17
N PRO A 84 -9.30 -18.16 -29.52
CA PRO A 84 -8.17 -18.64 -28.73
C PRO A 84 -7.06 -17.57 -28.63
N GLY A 85 -6.55 -17.35 -27.41
CA GLY A 85 -5.54 -16.35 -27.07
C GLY A 85 -6.03 -15.21 -26.16
N MET A 86 -7.27 -15.30 -25.64
CA MET A 86 -7.85 -14.30 -24.74
C MET A 86 -7.55 -14.55 -23.26
N LEU A 87 -7.30 -15.81 -22.89
CA LEU A 87 -6.82 -16.17 -21.55
C LEU A 87 -5.32 -15.87 -21.45
N ASP A 88 -4.81 -15.58 -20.24
CA ASP A 88 -3.43 -15.12 -19.99
C ASP A 88 -3.04 -13.80 -20.70
N SER A 89 -4.05 -13.06 -21.18
CA SER A 89 -3.88 -11.77 -21.86
C SER A 89 -4.34 -10.60 -20.99
N ILE A 90 -3.61 -9.48 -21.14
CA ILE A 90 -3.90 -8.21 -20.46
C ILE A 90 -4.27 -7.16 -21.51
N TYR A 91 -5.49 -6.67 -21.43
CA TYR A 91 -6.10 -5.74 -22.36
C TYR A 91 -6.27 -4.34 -21.78
N ASP A 92 -6.34 -3.34 -22.64
CA ASP A 92 -6.90 -2.04 -22.28
C ASP A 92 -8.44 -2.02 -22.42
N GLY A 93 -9.07 -0.85 -22.19
CA GLY A 93 -10.52 -0.70 -22.23
C GLY A 93 -11.20 -0.99 -23.58
N VAL A 94 -10.45 -1.07 -24.68
CA VAL A 94 -10.96 -1.37 -26.04
C VAL A 94 -10.37 -2.67 -26.60
N GLN A 95 -9.86 -3.55 -25.73
CA GLN A 95 -9.30 -4.86 -26.06
C GLN A 95 -7.98 -4.83 -26.84
N ARG A 96 -7.13 -3.81 -26.67
CA ARG A 96 -5.76 -3.81 -27.20
C ARG A 96 -4.81 -4.47 -26.20
N PRO A 97 -4.03 -5.49 -26.60
CA PRO A 97 -3.13 -6.19 -25.67
C PRO A 97 -1.93 -5.31 -25.28
N LEU A 98 -1.80 -5.01 -23.99
CA LEU A 98 -0.81 -4.05 -23.47
C LEU A 98 0.63 -4.50 -23.76
N ARG A 99 0.93 -5.79 -23.63
CA ARG A 99 2.27 -6.35 -23.94
C ARG A 99 2.66 -6.12 -25.40
N VAL A 100 1.72 -6.29 -26.34
CA VAL A 100 1.98 -6.09 -27.78
C VAL A 100 2.14 -4.60 -28.11
N LEU A 101 1.36 -3.73 -27.45
CA LEU A 101 1.51 -2.29 -27.60
C LEU A 101 2.89 -1.82 -27.11
N GLU A 102 3.33 -2.27 -25.94
CA GLU A 102 4.65 -1.98 -25.39
C GLU A 102 5.77 -2.38 -26.37
N GLU A 103 5.70 -3.60 -26.93
CA GLU A 103 6.67 -4.09 -27.91
C GLU A 103 6.66 -3.27 -29.21
N LYS A 104 5.48 -2.92 -29.74
CA LYS A 104 5.33 -2.13 -30.97
C LYS A 104 5.83 -0.69 -30.81
N MET A 105 5.53 -0.07 -29.66
CA MET A 105 5.94 1.30 -29.34
C MET A 105 7.40 1.38 -28.93
N ASN A 106 7.96 0.28 -28.40
CA ASN A 106 9.29 0.24 -27.79
C ASN A 106 9.44 1.35 -26.73
N SER A 107 8.40 1.50 -25.90
CA SER A 107 8.21 2.56 -24.91
C SER A 107 7.36 2.02 -23.76
N ALA A 108 7.65 2.46 -22.54
CA ALA A 108 6.80 2.20 -21.37
C ALA A 108 5.56 3.12 -21.31
N PHE A 109 5.42 4.05 -22.27
CA PHE A 109 4.28 4.97 -22.38
C PHE A 109 3.42 4.60 -23.58
N LEU A 110 2.10 4.77 -23.45
CA LEU A 110 1.15 4.59 -24.53
C LEU A 110 1.20 5.75 -25.52
N ASP A 111 1.75 5.50 -26.71
CA ASP A 111 1.68 6.42 -27.85
C ASP A 111 0.28 6.41 -28.49
N ARG A 112 -0.09 7.53 -29.11
CA ARG A 112 -1.42 7.72 -29.72
C ARG A 112 -1.47 7.16 -31.15
N GLY A 113 -2.65 6.70 -31.56
CA GLY A 113 -2.91 6.19 -32.92
C GLY A 113 -2.23 4.85 -33.22
N VAL A 114 -1.72 4.16 -32.18
CA VAL A 114 -1.14 2.82 -32.32
C VAL A 114 -2.22 1.79 -31.99
N ASP A 115 -2.35 0.81 -32.88
CA ASP A 115 -3.37 -0.23 -32.79
C ASP A 115 -2.79 -1.64 -32.87
N ALA A 116 -3.49 -2.60 -32.26
CA ALA A 116 -3.15 -4.02 -32.24
C ALA A 116 -4.42 -4.88 -32.12
N PRO A 117 -4.49 -6.03 -32.81
CA PRO A 117 -5.60 -6.97 -32.63
C PRO A 117 -5.70 -7.46 -31.19
N GLY A 118 -6.93 -7.77 -30.76
CA GLY A 118 -7.18 -8.34 -29.44
C GLY A 118 -6.61 -9.75 -29.26
N ILE A 119 -6.42 -10.51 -30.34
CA ILE A 119 -5.77 -11.82 -30.29
C ILE A 119 -4.64 -11.90 -31.31
N ASP A 120 -3.65 -12.75 -31.04
CA ASP A 120 -2.55 -12.96 -31.98
C ASP A 120 -3.01 -13.79 -33.19
N MET A 121 -3.05 -13.13 -34.35
CA MET A 121 -3.48 -13.72 -35.61
C MET A 121 -2.43 -14.67 -36.23
N GLU A 122 -1.16 -14.58 -35.80
CA GLU A 122 -0.07 -15.40 -36.31
C GLU A 122 0.16 -16.69 -35.51
N THR A 123 -0.36 -16.75 -34.28
CA THR A 123 -0.24 -17.93 -33.42
C THR A 123 -0.99 -19.13 -34.02
N VAL A 124 -0.35 -20.30 -33.97
CA VAL A 124 -0.84 -21.55 -34.55
C VAL A 124 -1.36 -22.46 -33.45
N TRP A 125 -2.62 -22.85 -33.57
CA TRP A 125 -3.36 -23.67 -32.62
C TRP A 125 -3.65 -25.07 -33.17
N GLU A 126 -3.60 -26.09 -32.31
CA GLU A 126 -4.00 -27.45 -32.67
C GLU A 126 -5.52 -27.59 -32.55
N PHE A 127 -6.22 -27.59 -33.69
CA PHE A 127 -7.67 -27.74 -33.74
C PHE A 127 -8.08 -29.21 -33.90
N THR A 128 -8.96 -29.65 -33.00
CA THR A 128 -9.58 -30.98 -33.04
C THR A 128 -11.07 -30.84 -33.35
N PRO A 129 -11.54 -31.23 -34.56
CA PRO A 129 -12.96 -31.16 -34.90
C PRO A 129 -13.79 -32.16 -34.10
N GLU A 130 -14.97 -31.73 -33.65
CA GLU A 130 -15.98 -32.59 -33.01
C GLU A 130 -17.12 -32.98 -33.97
N VAL A 131 -17.18 -32.34 -35.14
CA VAL A 131 -18.16 -32.60 -36.21
C VAL A 131 -17.56 -33.38 -37.39
N GLU A 132 -18.37 -34.18 -38.07
CA GLU A 132 -18.01 -34.93 -39.27
C GLU A 132 -18.66 -34.33 -40.54
N GLU A 133 -18.11 -34.67 -41.72
CA GLU A 133 -18.72 -34.29 -43.00
C GLU A 133 -20.12 -34.90 -43.13
N GLY A 134 -21.13 -34.05 -43.33
CA GLY A 134 -22.55 -34.42 -43.44
C GLY A 134 -23.38 -34.14 -42.19
N ASP A 135 -22.78 -33.67 -41.09
CA ASP A 135 -23.52 -33.22 -39.90
C ASP A 135 -24.20 -31.87 -40.16
N GLU A 136 -25.40 -31.65 -39.62
CA GLU A 136 -26.08 -30.35 -39.65
C GLU A 136 -25.70 -29.57 -38.37
N VAL A 137 -25.20 -28.35 -38.52
CA VAL A 137 -24.87 -27.45 -37.41
C VAL A 137 -25.74 -26.19 -37.44
N GLU A 138 -26.14 -25.72 -36.27
CA GLU A 138 -26.90 -24.49 -36.04
C GLU A 138 -25.99 -23.41 -35.38
N PRO A 139 -26.41 -22.13 -35.36
CA PRO A 139 -25.63 -21.06 -34.73
C PRO A 139 -25.37 -21.35 -33.24
N GLY A 140 -24.11 -21.17 -32.81
CA GLY A 140 -23.66 -21.50 -31.45
C GLY A 140 -23.15 -22.93 -31.26
N ASP A 141 -23.42 -23.85 -32.19
CA ASP A 141 -22.95 -25.25 -32.06
C ASP A 141 -21.43 -25.33 -32.03
N ILE A 142 -20.92 -26.24 -31.20
CA ILE A 142 -19.48 -26.49 -31.06
C ILE A 142 -19.00 -27.34 -32.23
N VAL A 143 -18.07 -26.81 -33.02
CA VAL A 143 -17.50 -27.50 -34.19
C VAL A 143 -16.18 -28.18 -33.89
N GLY A 144 -15.50 -27.79 -32.82
CA GLY A 144 -14.26 -28.40 -32.36
C GLY A 144 -13.63 -27.68 -31.19
N ILE A 145 -12.51 -28.21 -30.72
CA ILE A 145 -11.82 -27.79 -29.51
C ILE A 145 -10.36 -27.44 -29.81
N VAL A 146 -9.87 -26.42 -29.10
CA VAL A 146 -8.47 -25.97 -29.07
C VAL A 146 -7.99 -25.92 -27.63
N PRO A 147 -6.89 -26.58 -27.25
CA PRO A 147 -6.31 -26.42 -25.93
C PRO A 147 -5.65 -25.03 -25.84
N GLU A 148 -6.31 -24.07 -25.17
CA GLU A 148 -5.83 -22.69 -25.07
C GLU A 148 -4.83 -22.53 -23.93
N THR A 149 -5.18 -23.01 -22.73
CA THR A 149 -4.30 -23.03 -21.56
C THR A 149 -4.13 -24.45 -21.04
N ARG A 150 -3.34 -24.62 -19.96
CA ARG A 150 -3.17 -25.94 -19.33
C ARG A 150 -4.45 -26.49 -18.72
N THR A 151 -5.38 -25.59 -18.43
CA THR A 151 -6.61 -25.86 -17.68
C THR A 151 -7.84 -25.81 -18.57
N ILE A 152 -7.89 -24.89 -19.54
CA ILE A 152 -9.12 -24.59 -20.30
C ILE A 152 -9.00 -25.02 -21.77
N ASP A 153 -9.99 -25.82 -22.18
CA ASP A 153 -10.24 -26.19 -23.58
C ASP A 153 -11.17 -25.16 -24.22
N HIS A 154 -10.69 -24.44 -25.22
CA HIS A 154 -11.45 -23.45 -25.96
C HIS A 154 -12.36 -24.12 -26.99
N LYS A 155 -13.67 -23.85 -26.92
CA LYS A 155 -14.66 -24.46 -27.81
C LYS A 155 -14.95 -23.52 -28.98
N VAL A 156 -14.58 -23.92 -30.18
CA VAL A 156 -14.85 -23.17 -31.41
C VAL A 156 -16.32 -23.39 -31.77
N MET A 157 -17.08 -22.30 -31.85
CA MET A 157 -18.52 -22.33 -32.11
C MET A 157 -18.87 -21.75 -33.49
N VAL A 158 -20.01 -22.17 -34.06
CA VAL A 158 -20.62 -21.47 -35.19
C VAL A 158 -21.01 -20.05 -34.73
N PRO A 159 -20.61 -18.97 -35.42
CA PRO A 159 -20.98 -17.61 -35.04
C PRO A 159 -22.51 -17.42 -34.98
N PRO A 160 -23.05 -16.63 -34.02
CA PRO A 160 -24.50 -16.45 -33.87
C PRO A 160 -25.20 -15.80 -35.07
N ASP A 161 -24.45 -15.04 -35.88
CA ASP A 161 -24.97 -14.31 -37.04
C ASP A 161 -25.09 -15.17 -38.31
N TYR A 162 -24.63 -16.42 -38.26
CA TYR A 162 -24.61 -17.33 -39.41
C TYR A 162 -25.97 -18.06 -39.52
N GLU A 163 -26.30 -18.57 -40.71
CA GLU A 163 -27.54 -19.36 -40.88
C GLU A 163 -27.39 -20.82 -40.42
N GLY A 164 -26.15 -21.32 -40.33
CA GLY A 164 -25.86 -22.73 -40.11
C GLY A 164 -26.13 -23.59 -41.35
N GLY A 165 -25.82 -24.88 -41.27
CA GLY A 165 -26.03 -25.80 -42.40
C GLY A 165 -25.24 -27.11 -42.31
N GLU A 166 -25.30 -27.88 -43.39
CA GLU A 166 -24.58 -29.16 -43.50
C GLU A 166 -23.07 -28.92 -43.65
N VAL A 167 -22.26 -29.59 -42.82
CA VAL A 167 -20.80 -29.55 -42.86
C VAL A 167 -20.31 -30.26 -44.11
N VAL A 168 -19.66 -29.53 -45.00
CA VAL A 168 -19.07 -30.09 -46.24
C VAL A 168 -17.66 -30.61 -45.99
N LYS A 169 -16.94 -30.00 -45.05
CA LYS A 169 -15.54 -30.30 -44.78
C LYS A 169 -15.14 -29.85 -43.37
N ALA A 170 -14.55 -30.76 -42.61
CA ALA A 170 -13.93 -30.48 -41.32
C ALA A 170 -12.43 -30.79 -41.38
N LYS A 171 -11.58 -29.83 -41.02
CA LYS A 171 -10.12 -29.99 -41.01
C LYS A 171 -9.64 -30.26 -39.59
N SER A 172 -8.58 -31.08 -39.44
CA SER A 172 -7.88 -31.29 -38.17
C SER A 172 -6.39 -31.00 -38.34
N GLY A 173 -5.75 -30.49 -37.29
CA GLY A 173 -4.34 -30.14 -37.29
C GLY A 173 -4.07 -28.70 -36.83
N ASN A 174 -2.93 -28.18 -37.24
CA ASN A 174 -2.42 -26.87 -36.80
C ASN A 174 -2.87 -25.77 -37.76
N PHE A 175 -3.62 -24.79 -37.26
CA PHE A 175 -4.15 -23.67 -38.03
C PHE A 175 -3.97 -22.35 -37.28
N THR A 176 -3.91 -21.23 -37.98
CA THR A 176 -4.07 -19.91 -37.34
C THR A 176 -5.55 -19.59 -37.12
N VAL A 177 -5.85 -18.60 -36.29
CA VAL A 177 -7.25 -18.25 -35.96
C VAL A 177 -8.08 -17.75 -37.15
N GLU A 178 -7.41 -17.21 -38.19
CA GLU A 178 -8.02 -16.76 -39.44
C GLU A 178 -8.25 -17.88 -40.47
N GLU A 179 -7.60 -19.04 -40.31
CA GLU A 179 -7.74 -20.13 -41.28
C GLU A 179 -9.09 -20.86 -41.09
N PRO A 180 -9.86 -21.11 -42.18
CA PRO A 180 -11.16 -21.75 -42.05
C PRO A 180 -11.01 -23.23 -41.68
N VAL A 181 -11.52 -23.60 -40.52
CA VAL A 181 -11.45 -24.97 -39.96
C VAL A 181 -12.61 -25.86 -40.42
N VAL A 182 -13.80 -25.27 -40.62
CA VAL A 182 -15.01 -25.96 -41.10
C VAL A 182 -15.66 -25.17 -42.25
N GLU A 183 -16.10 -25.86 -43.30
CA GLU A 183 -16.79 -25.27 -44.46
C GLU A 183 -18.23 -25.82 -44.53
N LEU A 184 -19.23 -24.94 -44.61
CA LEU A 184 -20.66 -25.29 -44.68
C LEU A 184 -21.20 -25.30 -46.12
N ALA A 185 -22.29 -26.04 -46.35
CA ALA A 185 -22.88 -26.22 -47.68
C ALA A 185 -23.50 -24.95 -48.27
N ASN A 186 -23.87 -23.98 -47.42
CA ASN A 186 -24.37 -22.66 -47.80
C ASN A 186 -23.23 -21.72 -48.28
N GLY A 187 -21.97 -22.09 -48.10
CA GLY A 187 -20.79 -21.32 -48.46
C GLY A 187 -20.17 -20.51 -47.33
N GLU A 188 -20.71 -20.61 -46.10
CA GLU A 188 -20.11 -20.03 -44.90
C GLU A 188 -18.87 -20.84 -44.48
N GLU A 189 -17.81 -20.13 -44.08
CA GLU A 189 -16.56 -20.72 -43.58
C GLU A 189 -16.39 -20.33 -42.12
N ILE A 190 -16.19 -21.33 -41.25
CA ILE A 190 -16.03 -21.12 -39.81
C ILE A 190 -14.54 -21.06 -39.50
N THR A 191 -14.13 -19.95 -38.90
CA THR A 191 -12.80 -19.68 -38.35
C THR A 191 -12.81 -19.82 -36.83
N MET A 192 -11.63 -19.85 -36.20
CA MET A 192 -11.55 -19.85 -34.74
C MET A 192 -11.74 -18.43 -34.16
N HIS A 193 -11.59 -17.40 -34.98
CA HIS A 193 -11.84 -16.00 -34.65
C HIS A 193 -13.28 -15.57 -35.03
N GLN A 194 -13.92 -14.83 -34.13
CA GLN A 194 -15.20 -14.15 -34.30
C GLN A 194 -15.08 -12.69 -33.86
N GLU A 195 -15.98 -11.83 -34.32
CA GLU A 195 -16.10 -10.46 -33.84
C GLU A 195 -17.51 -10.22 -33.30
N TRP A 196 -17.64 -9.47 -32.21
CA TRP A 196 -18.96 -9.16 -31.65
C TRP A 196 -19.07 -7.73 -31.11
N PRO A 197 -20.16 -7.00 -31.38
CA PRO A 197 -20.33 -5.62 -30.87
C PRO A 197 -20.48 -5.57 -29.35
N VAL A 198 -19.66 -4.77 -28.65
CA VAL A 198 -19.61 -4.76 -27.17
C VAL A 198 -20.89 -4.24 -26.51
N ARG A 199 -21.62 -3.37 -27.20
CA ARG A 199 -22.90 -2.80 -26.74
C ARG A 199 -24.10 -3.69 -27.08
N GLN A 200 -23.90 -4.83 -27.74
CA GLN A 200 -24.96 -5.79 -28.04
C GLN A 200 -24.74 -7.07 -27.23
N LYS A 201 -25.75 -7.46 -26.45
CA LYS A 201 -25.75 -8.74 -25.74
C LYS A 201 -25.65 -9.90 -26.73
N ARG A 202 -24.74 -10.85 -26.49
CA ARG A 202 -24.71 -12.12 -27.25
C ARG A 202 -26.00 -12.93 -27.02
N PRO A 203 -26.61 -13.48 -28.08
CA PRO A 203 -27.90 -14.14 -27.98
C PRO A 203 -27.80 -15.45 -27.16
N ALA A 204 -28.83 -15.70 -26.35
CA ALA A 204 -29.02 -16.91 -25.56
C ALA A 204 -30.51 -17.29 -25.62
N ASP A 205 -30.86 -18.55 -25.37
CA ASP A 205 -32.22 -19.04 -25.56
C ASP A 205 -33.15 -18.59 -24.43
N GLU A 206 -32.90 -19.05 -23.20
CA GLU A 206 -33.69 -18.67 -22.02
C GLU A 206 -32.80 -18.35 -20.81
N LYS A 207 -33.12 -17.26 -20.10
CA LYS A 207 -32.52 -16.91 -18.81
C LYS A 207 -33.21 -17.75 -17.74
N GLN A 208 -32.52 -18.74 -17.19
CA GLN A 208 -33.08 -19.59 -16.15
C GLN A 208 -32.93 -18.95 -14.76
N THR A 209 -33.65 -19.52 -13.81
CA THR A 209 -33.57 -19.14 -12.39
C THR A 209 -32.35 -19.86 -11.79
N PRO A 210 -31.30 -19.16 -11.33
CA PRO A 210 -30.05 -19.79 -10.90
C PRO A 210 -30.21 -20.54 -9.57
N THR A 211 -30.10 -21.87 -9.56
CA THR A 211 -30.38 -22.69 -8.36
C THR A 211 -29.13 -23.18 -7.64
N GLU A 212 -27.95 -22.94 -8.22
CA GLU A 212 -26.66 -23.35 -7.65
C GLU A 212 -25.92 -22.14 -7.07
N PRO A 213 -25.28 -22.25 -5.90
CA PRO A 213 -24.46 -21.18 -5.33
C PRO A 213 -23.12 -21.07 -6.07
N LEU A 214 -22.62 -19.84 -6.21
CA LEU A 214 -21.22 -19.59 -6.54
C LEU A 214 -20.44 -19.62 -5.23
N VAL A 215 -19.75 -20.72 -4.97
CA VAL A 215 -18.95 -20.90 -3.75
C VAL A 215 -17.73 -19.99 -3.84
N SER A 216 -17.60 -19.07 -2.90
CA SER A 216 -16.47 -18.14 -2.79
C SER A 216 -15.36 -18.66 -1.88
N GLY A 217 -15.66 -19.68 -1.06
CA GLY A 217 -14.77 -20.18 -0.02
C GLY A 217 -14.73 -19.30 1.23
N GLN A 218 -15.48 -18.19 1.25
CA GLN A 218 -15.58 -17.28 2.38
C GLN A 218 -16.85 -17.56 3.17
N ARG A 219 -16.72 -17.90 4.46
CA ARG A 219 -17.83 -18.36 5.33
C ARG A 219 -18.96 -17.34 5.42
N ILE A 220 -18.67 -16.06 5.60
CA ILE A 220 -19.71 -15.02 5.68
C ILE A 220 -20.45 -14.85 4.35
N LEU A 221 -19.75 -15.02 3.22
CA LEU A 221 -20.35 -14.87 1.90
C LEU A 221 -21.21 -16.09 1.56
N ASP A 222 -20.65 -17.28 1.66
CA ASP A 222 -21.36 -18.52 1.29
C ASP A 222 -22.41 -18.91 2.34
N GLY A 223 -22.11 -18.63 3.62
CA GLY A 223 -22.97 -18.90 4.76
C GLY A 223 -24.13 -17.93 4.87
N LEU A 224 -23.85 -16.64 5.12
CA LEU A 224 -24.90 -15.63 5.40
C LEU A 224 -25.46 -14.98 4.13
N PHE A 225 -24.59 -14.59 3.19
CA PHE A 225 -24.96 -13.74 2.05
C PHE A 225 -24.64 -14.36 0.68
N PRO A 226 -25.12 -15.59 0.39
CA PRO A 226 -24.66 -16.34 -0.78
C PRO A 226 -25.10 -15.69 -2.08
N ILE A 227 -24.25 -15.78 -3.11
CA ILE A 227 -24.59 -15.42 -4.49
C ILE A 227 -24.80 -16.70 -5.30
N ALA A 228 -25.78 -16.69 -6.20
CA ALA A 228 -26.00 -17.82 -7.12
C ALA A 228 -25.02 -17.77 -8.31
N LYS A 229 -24.72 -18.90 -8.96
CA LYS A 229 -24.04 -18.93 -10.26
C LYS A 229 -24.91 -18.24 -11.30
N GLY A 230 -24.42 -17.15 -11.89
CA GLY A 230 -25.23 -16.25 -12.71
C GLY A 230 -25.86 -15.09 -11.93
N GLY A 231 -25.48 -14.92 -10.66
CA GLY A 231 -26.00 -13.90 -9.78
C GLY A 231 -25.34 -12.54 -9.93
N THR A 232 -25.87 -11.53 -9.26
CA THR A 232 -25.28 -10.20 -9.19
C THR A 232 -25.05 -9.76 -7.74
N ALA A 233 -23.85 -9.27 -7.46
CA ALA A 233 -23.47 -8.72 -6.17
C ALA A 233 -22.83 -7.34 -6.32
N ALA A 234 -23.00 -6.51 -5.29
CA ALA A 234 -22.27 -5.27 -5.13
C ALA A 234 -21.50 -5.26 -3.80
N ILE A 235 -20.27 -4.77 -3.85
CA ILE A 235 -19.41 -4.60 -2.68
C ILE A 235 -19.10 -3.12 -2.54
N PRO A 236 -19.83 -2.38 -1.69
CA PRO A 236 -19.38 -1.04 -1.36
C PRO A 236 -18.34 -1.06 -0.26
N GLY A 237 -17.31 -0.23 -0.38
CA GLY A 237 -16.35 -0.02 0.71
C GLY A 237 -15.60 1.31 0.60
N PRO A 238 -15.17 1.88 1.74
CA PRO A 238 -14.26 3.02 1.75
C PRO A 238 -12.88 2.62 1.20
N PHE A 239 -12.17 3.57 0.58
CA PHE A 239 -10.79 3.36 0.14
C PHE A 239 -9.88 3.09 1.35
N GLY A 240 -9.09 2.01 1.32
CA GLY A 240 -8.03 1.76 2.32
C GLY A 240 -8.55 1.35 3.69
N SER A 241 -9.08 0.14 3.83
CA SER A 241 -9.66 -0.43 5.06
C SER A 241 -8.64 -0.74 6.16
N GLY A 242 -7.97 0.29 6.71
CA GLY A 242 -7.54 0.30 8.11
C GLY A 242 -6.05 0.21 8.43
N LYS A 243 -5.13 0.48 7.50
CA LYS A 243 -3.69 0.53 7.82
C LYS A 243 -3.19 1.96 7.80
N CYS A 244 -3.16 2.59 8.97
CA CYS A 244 -2.73 3.99 9.09
C CYS A 244 -1.89 4.19 10.37
N VAL A 245 -1.17 5.30 10.44
CA VAL A 245 -0.33 5.71 11.56
C VAL A 245 -0.74 7.10 12.08
N THR A 246 -0.31 7.46 13.29
CA THR A 246 -0.68 8.74 13.91
C THR A 246 0.04 9.94 13.26
N PRO A 247 -0.52 11.17 13.35
CA PRO A 247 -0.03 12.36 12.65
C PRO A 247 1.44 12.71 12.95
N GLU A 248 1.86 12.48 14.18
CA GLU A 248 3.19 12.77 14.68
C GLU A 248 4.23 11.73 14.24
N THR A 249 3.82 10.62 13.63
CA THR A 249 4.71 9.54 13.21
C THR A 249 5.72 10.06 12.18
N PRO A 250 7.03 10.07 12.51
CA PRO A 250 8.02 10.58 11.59
C PRO A 250 8.35 9.56 10.49
N VAL A 251 8.42 10.01 9.25
CA VAL A 251 8.81 9.24 8.07
C VAL A 251 10.21 9.69 7.63
N THR A 252 11.12 8.74 7.39
CA THR A 252 12.48 9.05 6.91
C THR A 252 12.55 9.01 5.39
N LEU A 253 12.89 10.15 4.79
CA LEU A 253 13.10 10.31 3.36
C LEU A 253 14.48 9.80 2.93
N ALA A 254 14.66 9.60 1.63
CA ALA A 254 15.92 9.14 1.03
C ALA A 254 17.14 10.04 1.34
N ASP A 255 16.93 11.35 1.43
CA ASP A 255 17.98 12.35 1.73
C ASP A 255 18.34 12.41 3.23
N GLY A 256 17.69 11.59 4.06
CA GLY A 256 17.84 11.58 5.51
C GLY A 256 17.01 12.64 6.24
N GLU A 257 16.24 13.47 5.53
CA GLU A 257 15.23 14.32 6.14
C GLU A 257 14.16 13.44 6.81
N THR A 258 13.68 13.88 7.97
CA THR A 258 12.60 13.19 8.68
C THR A 258 11.51 14.20 8.99
N LEU A 259 10.28 13.83 8.67
CA LEU A 259 9.11 14.69 8.85
C LEU A 259 7.98 13.90 9.49
N PRO A 260 7.18 14.51 10.37
CA PRO A 260 5.87 13.96 10.72
C PRO A 260 5.08 13.65 9.44
N ILE A 261 4.38 12.52 9.41
CA ILE A 261 3.61 12.08 8.24
C ILE A 261 2.55 13.11 7.83
N GLU A 262 2.00 13.87 8.79
CA GLU A 262 1.13 15.01 8.53
C GLU A 262 1.83 16.14 7.75
N GLU A 263 3.04 16.54 8.19
CA GLU A 263 3.80 17.56 7.48
C GLU A 263 4.26 17.09 6.10
N LEU A 264 4.57 15.79 5.96
CA LEU A 264 4.87 15.18 4.68
C LEU A 264 3.64 15.22 3.77
N PHE A 265 2.46 14.88 4.29
CA PHE A 265 1.18 15.01 3.58
C PHE A 265 0.94 16.45 3.12
N ASP A 266 1.06 17.43 4.02
CA ASP A 266 0.84 18.84 3.70
C ASP A 266 1.87 19.36 2.67
N ARG A 267 3.12 18.95 2.78
CA ARG A 267 4.19 19.31 1.84
C ARG A 267 3.91 18.78 0.43
N LEU A 268 3.41 17.55 0.34
CA LEU A 268 3.16 16.88 -0.93
C LEU A 268 1.82 17.30 -1.57
N THR A 269 0.83 17.70 -0.76
CA THR A 269 -0.53 17.98 -1.23
C THR A 269 -0.91 19.47 -1.28
N GLY A 270 -0.21 20.35 -0.56
CA GLY A 270 -0.52 21.78 -0.45
C GLY A 270 -1.67 22.09 0.51
N ASP A 271 -2.30 23.27 0.39
CA ASP A 271 -3.43 23.68 1.25
C ASP A 271 -4.70 22.82 0.95
N VAL A 272 -4.95 21.81 1.78
CA VAL A 272 -6.13 20.94 1.74
C VAL A 272 -7.07 21.27 2.91
N PRO A 273 -8.42 21.25 2.75
CA PRO A 273 -9.35 21.47 3.86
C PRO A 273 -9.13 20.49 5.03
N GLU A 274 -9.21 20.96 6.27
CA GLU A 274 -8.95 20.18 7.50
C GLU A 274 -9.96 19.05 7.79
N THR A 275 -11.05 18.92 7.03
CA THR A 275 -12.15 17.99 7.34
C THR A 275 -12.38 16.96 6.23
N GLY A 276 -12.37 15.68 6.60
CA GLY A 276 -12.68 14.54 5.74
C GLY A 276 -11.45 13.73 5.30
N GLU A 277 -11.71 12.52 4.80
CA GLU A 277 -10.70 11.64 4.22
C GLU A 277 -10.15 12.23 2.92
N VAL A 278 -8.83 12.15 2.72
CA VAL A 278 -8.17 12.70 1.54
C VAL A 278 -7.09 11.74 1.05
N VAL A 279 -7.11 11.46 -0.25
CA VAL A 279 -6.02 10.75 -0.93
C VAL A 279 -5.49 11.58 -2.08
N ARG A 280 -4.17 11.67 -2.20
CA ARG A 280 -3.49 12.44 -3.24
C ARG A 280 -2.29 11.67 -3.77
N GLU A 281 -2.07 11.78 -5.07
CA GLU A 281 -0.81 11.38 -5.70
C GLU A 281 0.31 12.27 -5.21
N ALA A 282 1.46 11.67 -4.94
CA ALA A 282 2.64 12.37 -4.48
C ALA A 282 3.89 11.55 -4.80
N ASP A 283 4.94 12.22 -5.27
CA ASP A 283 6.22 11.60 -5.58
C ASP A 283 7.27 12.03 -4.53
N ALA A 284 7.76 11.08 -3.75
CA ALA A 284 8.88 11.28 -2.84
C ALA A 284 9.60 9.95 -2.57
N GLU A 285 10.93 9.97 -2.56
CA GLU A 285 11.73 8.78 -2.23
C GLU A 285 11.84 8.61 -0.71
N ILE A 286 11.56 7.40 -0.23
CA ILE A 286 11.61 7.01 1.17
C ILE A 286 12.35 5.68 1.36
N LEU A 287 12.68 5.34 2.59
CA LEU A 287 13.24 4.03 2.92
C LEU A 287 12.14 3.00 3.13
N THR A 288 12.32 1.79 2.61
CA THR A 288 11.42 0.65 2.74
C THR A 288 12.19 -0.64 3.04
N PHE A 289 11.48 -1.69 3.44
CA PHE A 289 12.03 -3.01 3.72
C PHE A 289 11.59 -4.02 2.66
N ASP A 290 12.53 -4.65 1.98
CA ASP A 290 12.26 -5.74 1.06
C ASP A 290 12.29 -7.07 1.84
N ALA A 291 11.12 -7.63 2.14
CA ALA A 291 11.01 -8.85 2.93
C ALA A 291 11.62 -10.08 2.23
N GLN A 292 11.64 -10.12 0.88
CA GLN A 292 12.24 -11.23 0.12
C GLN A 292 13.77 -11.12 0.12
N ALA A 293 14.31 -9.92 -0.04
CA ALA A 293 15.75 -9.67 0.00
C ALA A 293 16.32 -9.57 1.42
N GLY A 294 15.46 -9.36 2.43
CA GLY A 294 15.86 -9.11 3.81
C GLY A 294 16.57 -7.77 4.01
N ALA A 295 16.41 -6.81 3.10
CA ALA A 295 17.24 -5.61 3.02
C ALA A 295 16.42 -4.31 3.08
N ILE A 296 16.99 -3.25 3.66
CA ILE A 296 16.43 -1.90 3.61
C ILE A 296 16.86 -1.24 2.29
N ARG A 297 15.89 -0.77 1.49
CA ARG A 297 16.14 -0.15 0.19
C ARG A 297 15.33 1.14 0.02
N LEU A 298 15.60 1.87 -1.06
CA LEU A 298 14.80 3.03 -1.45
C LEU A 298 13.52 2.57 -2.14
N GLY A 299 12.40 3.23 -1.84
CA GLY A 299 11.12 3.09 -2.50
C GLY A 299 10.50 4.45 -2.77
N GLU A 300 9.62 4.52 -3.76
CA GLU A 300 8.94 5.77 -4.14
C GLU A 300 7.52 5.79 -3.58
N ILE A 301 7.17 6.85 -2.86
CA ILE A 301 5.77 7.14 -2.52
C ILE A 301 5.03 7.37 -3.85
N SER A 302 3.85 6.79 -3.94
CA SER A 302 2.90 7.08 -5.02
C SER A 302 1.69 7.88 -4.55
N HIS A 303 1.24 7.62 -3.31
CA HIS A 303 0.06 8.26 -2.74
C HIS A 303 0.25 8.53 -1.26
N VAL A 304 -0.42 9.57 -0.80
CA VAL A 304 -0.58 9.90 0.62
C VAL A 304 -2.05 9.96 0.99
N TYR A 305 -2.41 9.38 2.12
CA TYR A 305 -3.77 9.25 2.66
C TYR A 305 -3.86 9.96 4.01
N ARG A 306 -5.03 10.56 4.29
CA ARG A 306 -5.45 11.06 5.59
C ARG A 306 -6.88 10.59 5.88
N GLY A 307 -7.13 10.09 7.08
CA GLY A 307 -8.43 9.65 7.59
C GLY A 307 -8.54 9.80 9.11
N SER A 308 -9.45 9.06 9.74
CA SER A 308 -9.65 9.06 11.21
C SER A 308 -9.94 7.66 11.73
N THR A 309 -9.52 7.35 12.95
CA THR A 309 -9.78 6.08 13.65
C THR A 309 -10.16 6.34 15.11
N ASP A 310 -10.94 5.43 15.71
CA ASP A 310 -11.33 5.53 17.13
C ASP A 310 -10.38 4.79 18.09
N ARG A 311 -9.39 4.06 17.56
CA ARG A 311 -8.48 3.23 18.35
C ARG A 311 -7.07 3.17 17.76
N VAL A 312 -6.07 3.25 18.62
CA VAL A 312 -4.65 3.11 18.26
C VAL A 312 -3.99 2.09 19.19
N VAL A 313 -3.12 1.25 18.64
CA VAL A 313 -2.28 0.31 19.40
C VAL A 313 -0.89 0.90 19.52
N ARG A 314 -0.43 1.06 20.76
CA ARG A 314 0.91 1.46 21.10
C ARG A 314 1.74 0.22 21.46
N VAL A 315 2.82 -0.03 20.74
CA VAL A 315 3.75 -1.15 20.98
C VAL A 315 5.10 -0.61 21.44
N GLU A 316 5.56 -1.05 22.61
CA GLU A 316 6.90 -0.75 23.13
C GLU A 316 7.84 -1.97 22.99
N THR A 317 9.03 -1.77 22.43
CA THR A 317 10.04 -2.84 22.28
C THR A 317 11.14 -2.79 23.34
N ALA A 318 11.94 -3.85 23.48
CA ALA A 318 13.00 -3.95 24.47
C ALA A 318 14.16 -2.96 24.22
N SER A 319 14.33 -2.50 22.99
CA SER A 319 15.23 -1.40 22.67
C SER A 319 14.63 -0.02 22.98
N GLY A 320 13.38 0.05 23.44
CA GLY A 320 12.66 1.28 23.76
C GLY A 320 12.13 2.02 22.54
N ARG A 321 11.75 1.29 21.47
CA ARG A 321 10.98 1.86 20.36
C ARG A 321 9.51 1.89 20.73
N GLU A 322 8.82 2.94 20.33
CA GLU A 322 7.38 3.08 20.48
C GLU A 322 6.75 3.22 19.10
N LEU A 323 5.78 2.37 18.80
CA LEU A 323 5.01 2.39 17.56
C LEU A 323 3.54 2.64 17.89
N GLU A 324 2.95 3.67 17.29
CA GLU A 324 1.52 3.96 17.39
C GLU A 324 0.86 3.75 16.04
N VAL A 325 0.08 2.68 15.94
CA VAL A 325 -0.50 2.24 14.67
C VAL A 325 -1.96 1.85 14.86
N THR A 326 -2.76 1.89 13.79
CA THR A 326 -4.11 1.32 13.85
C THR A 326 -4.03 -0.16 14.20
N PRO A 327 -5.05 -0.74 14.88
CA PRO A 327 -5.05 -2.17 15.19
C PRO A 327 -4.78 -3.05 13.96
N ALA A 328 -5.36 -2.76 12.80
CA ALA A 328 -5.16 -3.58 11.60
C ALA A 328 -3.78 -3.40 10.92
N HIS A 329 -2.95 -2.46 11.39
CA HIS A 329 -1.60 -2.27 10.87
C HIS A 329 -0.74 -3.52 11.12
N LYS A 330 -0.18 -4.09 10.05
CA LYS A 330 0.69 -5.27 10.15
C LYS A 330 2.13 -4.84 10.40
N LEU A 331 2.79 -5.52 11.34
CA LEU A 331 4.21 -5.36 11.65
C LEU A 331 4.93 -6.68 11.34
N PHE A 332 6.15 -6.61 10.81
CA PHE A 332 6.95 -7.79 10.50
C PHE A 332 7.55 -8.38 11.79
N ARG A 333 7.42 -9.68 12.01
CA ARG A 333 8.02 -10.43 13.12
C ARG A 333 8.71 -11.70 12.66
N MET A 334 9.58 -12.26 13.51
CA MET A 334 10.11 -13.60 13.28
C MET A 334 9.04 -14.66 13.59
N GLY A 335 8.74 -15.49 12.59
CA GLY A 335 7.88 -16.67 12.69
C GLY A 335 8.58 -17.89 13.27
N ALA A 336 7.79 -18.90 13.66
CA ALA A 336 8.32 -20.16 14.21
C ALA A 336 9.11 -20.98 13.17
N GLY A 337 8.85 -20.79 11.88
CA GLY A 337 9.45 -21.53 10.77
C GLY A 337 10.79 -21.01 10.22
N LEU A 338 11.42 -20.01 10.87
CA LEU A 338 12.54 -19.21 10.34
C LEU A 338 12.15 -18.37 9.11
N GLU A 339 10.97 -17.77 9.17
CA GLU A 339 10.44 -16.88 8.13
C GLU A 339 10.01 -15.56 8.76
N ILE A 340 10.07 -14.48 8.00
CA ILE A 340 9.57 -13.17 8.42
C ILE A 340 8.07 -13.14 8.09
N GLU A 341 7.24 -13.06 9.13
CA GLU A 341 5.79 -13.07 9.03
C GLU A 341 5.24 -11.67 9.29
N GLU A 342 4.22 -11.26 8.54
CA GLU A 342 3.44 -10.07 8.86
C GLU A 342 2.39 -10.39 9.93
N THR A 343 2.29 -9.59 10.98
CA THR A 343 1.32 -9.81 12.06
C THR A 343 0.62 -8.50 12.46
N PRO A 344 -0.72 -8.45 12.53
CA PRO A 344 -1.46 -7.27 12.97
C PRO A 344 -1.07 -6.80 14.39
N ALA A 345 -1.07 -5.49 14.62
CA ALA A 345 -0.46 -4.86 15.80
C ALA A 345 -0.99 -5.30 17.19
N ALA A 346 -2.15 -5.90 17.30
CA ALA A 346 -2.71 -6.44 18.56
C ALA A 346 -3.02 -7.92 18.50
N GLU A 347 -2.54 -8.63 17.48
CA GLU A 347 -2.24 -10.04 17.60
C GLU A 347 -0.82 -10.24 18.14
N LEU A 348 0.01 -9.19 18.07
CA LEU A 348 1.28 -9.13 18.76
C LEU A 348 1.10 -9.37 20.26
N SER A 349 1.98 -10.19 20.79
CA SER A 349 2.09 -10.50 22.20
C SER A 349 3.43 -10.02 22.76
N VAL A 350 3.45 -9.67 24.05
CA VAL A 350 4.70 -9.36 24.75
C VAL A 350 5.64 -10.58 24.65
N GLY A 351 6.82 -10.38 24.07
CA GLY A 351 7.80 -11.42 23.77
C GLY A 351 7.98 -11.73 22.27
N ASP A 352 7.02 -11.37 21.42
CA ASP A 352 7.20 -11.45 19.96
C ASP A 352 8.33 -10.51 19.52
N SER A 353 9.09 -10.92 18.50
CA SER A 353 10.25 -10.14 18.06
C SER A 353 10.00 -9.49 16.70
N LEU A 354 9.90 -8.17 16.70
CA LEU A 354 9.65 -7.37 15.51
C LEU A 354 10.93 -7.18 14.70
N VAL A 355 10.81 -7.16 13.38
CA VAL A 355 11.88 -6.83 12.45
C VAL A 355 12.12 -5.33 12.49
N MET A 356 13.38 -4.95 12.74
CA MET A 356 13.78 -3.58 12.91
C MET A 356 15.03 -3.27 12.08
N PRO A 357 15.14 -2.05 11.49
CA PRO A 357 16.31 -1.68 10.73
C PRO A 357 17.55 -1.61 11.64
N ARG A 358 18.63 -2.27 11.22
CA ARG A 358 19.95 -2.22 11.88
C ARG A 358 20.72 -0.99 11.45
N GLN A 359 20.63 -0.65 10.17
CA GLN A 359 21.29 0.51 9.57
C GLN A 359 20.33 1.23 8.63
N LEU A 360 20.45 2.56 8.54
CA LEU A 360 19.72 3.36 7.56
C LEU A 360 20.68 3.71 6.41
N PRO A 361 20.45 3.21 5.18
CA PRO A 361 21.30 3.49 4.04
C PRO A 361 21.01 4.88 3.45
N ILE A 362 21.43 5.92 4.16
CA ILE A 362 21.25 7.33 3.75
C ILE A 362 22.52 7.83 3.06
N ASP A 363 22.41 8.24 1.80
CA ASP A 363 23.51 8.89 1.08
C ASP A 363 23.49 10.41 1.36
N GLY A 364 24.04 10.79 2.50
CA GLY A 364 24.03 12.19 2.96
C GLY A 364 25.10 13.05 2.29
N GLU A 365 24.77 14.31 2.00
CA GLU A 365 25.69 15.29 1.39
C GLU A 365 26.09 16.41 2.37
N GLU A 366 27.16 17.15 2.05
CA GLU A 366 27.51 18.35 2.82
C GLU A 366 26.46 19.45 2.61
N VAL A 367 25.73 19.82 3.67
CA VAL A 367 24.69 20.85 3.59
C VAL A 367 25.32 22.24 3.46
N SER A 368 25.03 22.89 2.33
CA SER A 368 25.45 24.27 2.03
C SER A 368 24.70 25.27 2.91
N LEU A 369 25.42 26.23 3.45
CA LEU A 369 24.89 27.31 4.25
C LEU A 369 24.78 28.57 3.39
N ASP A 370 23.57 29.04 3.13
CA ASP A 370 23.38 30.34 2.47
C ASP A 370 23.38 31.48 3.53
N PRO A 371 24.42 32.35 3.57
CA PRO A 371 24.46 33.47 4.49
C PRO A 371 23.31 34.47 4.29
N TYR A 372 22.76 34.57 3.08
CA TYR A 372 21.69 35.51 2.74
C TYR A 372 20.37 35.15 3.44
N GLU A 373 20.09 33.86 3.56
CA GLU A 373 18.90 33.33 4.22
C GLU A 373 19.08 33.25 5.73
N LEU A 374 20.24 32.77 6.18
CA LEU A 374 20.52 32.56 7.60
C LEU A 374 20.75 33.88 8.37
N LEU A 375 21.30 34.90 7.71
CA LEU A 375 21.75 36.15 8.35
C LEU A 375 21.38 37.42 7.53
N PRO A 376 20.10 37.64 7.17
CA PRO A 376 19.67 38.74 6.29
C PRO A 376 20.05 40.13 6.81
N ASP A 377 20.06 40.32 8.13
CA ASP A 377 20.40 41.57 8.80
C ASP A 377 21.91 41.87 8.89
N ALA A 378 22.75 40.87 8.64
CA ALA A 378 24.20 41.02 8.75
C ALA A 378 24.74 41.89 7.61
N ARG A 379 25.79 42.67 7.88
CA ARG A 379 26.39 43.55 6.86
C ARG A 379 27.56 42.87 6.19
N ALA A 380 27.57 42.85 4.86
CA ALA A 380 28.68 42.35 4.06
C ALA A 380 29.96 43.14 4.35
N VAL A 381 31.09 42.44 4.46
CA VAL A 381 32.41 43.04 4.72
C VAL A 381 33.33 42.90 3.52
N ASP A 382 33.19 41.82 2.77
CA ASP A 382 34.10 41.45 1.69
C ASP A 382 34.09 42.46 0.55
N GLU A 383 35.27 42.81 0.06
CA GLU A 383 35.44 43.88 -0.92
C GLU A 383 34.87 43.50 -2.29
N HIS A 384 35.02 42.23 -2.70
CA HIS A 384 34.45 41.72 -3.96
C HIS A 384 32.92 41.74 -3.96
N VAL A 385 32.27 41.42 -2.83
CA VAL A 385 30.80 41.49 -2.68
C VAL A 385 30.33 42.93 -2.83
N LEU A 386 31.03 43.88 -2.18
CA LEU A 386 30.68 45.29 -2.22
C LEU A 386 30.95 45.93 -3.58
N GLU A 387 31.99 45.50 -4.30
CA GLU A 387 32.26 45.89 -5.67
C GLU A 387 31.17 45.38 -6.61
N ARG A 388 30.84 44.08 -6.52
CA ARG A 388 29.79 43.48 -7.34
C ARG A 388 28.44 44.14 -7.12
N PHE A 389 28.08 44.45 -5.87
CA PHE A 389 26.85 45.20 -5.56
C PHE A 389 26.82 46.58 -6.24
N ARG A 390 27.95 47.31 -6.28
CA ARG A 390 28.01 48.62 -6.94
C ARG A 390 27.94 48.50 -8.45
N GLU A 391 28.62 47.51 -9.03
CA GLU A 391 28.54 47.19 -10.46
C GLU A 391 27.09 46.91 -10.87
N LEU A 392 26.38 46.04 -10.14
CA LEU A 392 24.98 45.70 -10.43
C LEU A 392 24.06 46.93 -10.41
N VAL A 393 24.28 47.86 -9.47
CA VAL A 393 23.51 49.11 -9.38
C VAL A 393 23.90 50.13 -10.46
N GLU A 394 25.09 50.01 -11.07
CA GLU A 394 25.55 50.87 -12.17
C GLU A 394 25.21 50.30 -13.56
N GLU A 395 25.17 48.97 -13.69
CA GLU A 395 24.90 48.24 -14.94
C GLU A 395 23.40 48.14 -15.26
N THR A 396 22.53 48.24 -14.25
CA THR A 396 21.08 48.14 -14.44
C THR A 396 20.44 49.42 -14.96
N ASP A 397 19.48 49.29 -15.88
CA ASP A 397 18.63 50.39 -16.37
C ASP A 397 17.52 50.78 -15.35
N THR A 398 17.37 50.01 -14.27
CA THR A 398 16.36 50.25 -13.22
C THR A 398 16.70 51.49 -12.40
N PRO A 399 15.76 52.44 -12.19
CA PRO A 399 15.98 53.58 -11.33
C PRO A 399 16.40 53.20 -9.90
N LYS A 400 17.33 53.94 -9.32
CA LYS A 400 17.83 53.68 -7.94
C LYS A 400 16.73 53.79 -6.87
N THR A 401 15.66 54.53 -7.13
CA THR A 401 14.46 54.61 -6.28
C THR A 401 13.73 53.28 -6.26
N ASP A 402 13.57 52.66 -7.42
CA ASP A 402 12.82 51.42 -7.57
C ASP A 402 13.60 50.24 -6.96
N LEU A 403 14.94 50.28 -7.05
CA LEU A 403 15.83 49.34 -6.34
C LEU A 403 15.82 49.55 -4.82
N ALA A 404 15.70 50.80 -4.35
CA ALA A 404 15.59 51.10 -2.92
C ALA A 404 14.26 50.60 -2.34
N ASP A 405 13.17 50.79 -3.08
CA ASP A 405 11.84 50.28 -2.75
C ASP A 405 11.81 48.75 -2.73
N ALA A 406 12.41 48.09 -3.75
CA ALA A 406 12.54 46.62 -3.79
C ALA A 406 13.35 46.05 -2.62
N ALA A 407 14.41 46.76 -2.20
CA ALA A 407 15.22 46.39 -1.03
C ALA A 407 14.63 46.81 0.32
N GLY A 408 13.44 47.45 0.34
CA GLY A 408 12.75 47.86 1.56
C GLY A 408 13.50 48.92 2.39
N VAL A 409 14.35 49.75 1.76
CA VAL A 409 15.18 50.76 2.44
C VAL A 409 14.94 52.16 1.88
N SER A 410 15.22 53.20 2.68
CA SER A 410 15.06 54.58 2.20
C SER A 410 16.07 54.95 1.11
N ASP A 411 15.68 55.81 0.18
CA ASP A 411 16.55 56.37 -0.87
C ASP A 411 17.89 56.86 -0.32
N ASP A 412 17.87 57.59 0.81
CA ASP A 412 19.07 58.09 1.45
C ASP A 412 19.98 56.95 1.96
N ALA A 413 19.41 55.88 2.52
CA ALA A 413 20.18 54.72 2.97
C ALA A 413 20.79 53.97 1.78
N PHE A 414 20.01 53.76 0.72
CA PHE A 414 20.44 53.11 -0.51
C PHE A 414 21.57 53.89 -1.21
N ILE A 415 21.45 55.21 -1.31
CA ILE A 415 22.50 56.09 -1.83
C ILE A 415 23.78 56.00 -0.97
N ASN A 416 23.66 55.91 0.35
CA ASN A 416 24.84 55.74 1.21
C ASN A 416 25.54 54.38 1.04
N TYR A 417 24.81 53.32 0.68
CA TYR A 417 25.40 52.02 0.31
C TYR A 417 26.17 52.09 -1.01
N THR A 418 25.57 52.68 -2.05
CA THR A 418 26.22 52.82 -3.37
C THR A 418 27.47 53.71 -3.32
N LEU A 419 27.44 54.79 -2.52
CA LEU A 419 28.58 55.67 -2.30
C LEU A 419 29.66 55.09 -1.36
N GLY A 420 29.48 53.88 -0.83
CA GLY A 420 30.42 53.21 0.08
C GLY A 420 30.57 53.88 1.45
N ARG A 421 29.63 54.74 1.85
CA ARG A 421 29.63 55.42 3.17
C ARG A 421 29.17 54.48 4.29
N THR A 422 28.27 53.57 3.96
CA THR A 422 27.77 52.52 4.84
C THR A 422 27.82 51.19 4.10
N ARG A 423 27.94 50.07 4.84
CA ARG A 423 27.91 48.74 4.23
C ARG A 423 26.46 48.22 4.17
N PRO A 424 25.97 47.73 3.02
CA PRO A 424 24.63 47.14 2.91
C PRO A 424 24.49 45.87 3.77
N THR A 425 23.25 45.51 4.10
CA THR A 425 22.90 44.22 4.69
C THR A 425 22.78 43.15 3.60
N LEU A 426 22.85 41.88 3.97
CA LEU A 426 22.69 40.77 3.02
C LEU A 426 21.32 40.80 2.36
N SER A 427 20.24 41.11 3.11
CA SER A 427 18.89 41.30 2.55
C SER A 427 18.81 42.36 1.46
N VAL A 428 19.55 43.47 1.60
CA VAL A 428 19.58 44.55 0.61
C VAL A 428 20.34 44.12 -0.63
N ILE A 429 21.42 43.34 -0.47
CA ILE A 429 22.17 42.81 -1.61
C ILE A 429 21.33 41.78 -2.36
N ASP A 430 20.67 40.87 -1.64
CA ASP A 430 19.80 39.83 -2.22
C ASP A 430 18.61 40.42 -2.98
N ALA A 431 17.91 41.39 -2.39
CA ALA A 431 16.80 42.07 -3.05
C ALA A 431 17.24 42.79 -4.34
N VAL A 432 18.44 43.38 -4.36
CA VAL A 432 18.99 44.01 -5.58
C VAL A 432 19.40 42.96 -6.61
N CYS A 433 20.01 41.85 -6.20
CA CYS A 433 20.36 40.76 -7.11
C CYS A 433 19.10 40.16 -7.75
N SER A 434 18.07 39.91 -6.95
CA SER A 434 16.76 39.41 -7.38
C SER A 434 16.05 40.38 -8.34
N ALA A 435 16.05 41.68 -8.04
CA ALA A 435 15.41 42.70 -8.89
C ALA A 435 16.11 42.88 -10.26
N VAL A 436 17.39 42.54 -10.36
CA VAL A 436 18.20 42.68 -11.58
C VAL A 436 18.39 41.33 -12.29
N GLY A 437 17.99 40.21 -11.68
CA GLY A 437 18.19 38.86 -12.21
C GLY A 437 19.67 38.43 -12.26
N ALA A 438 20.45 38.83 -11.25
CA ALA A 438 21.88 38.55 -11.16
C ALA A 438 22.19 37.51 -10.06
N GLU A 439 23.25 36.73 -10.27
CA GLU A 439 23.74 35.76 -9.27
C GLU A 439 24.25 36.45 -8.00
N ARG A 440 23.93 35.84 -6.84
CA ARG A 440 24.38 36.30 -5.51
C ARG A 440 25.90 36.13 -5.39
N PRO A 441 26.66 37.17 -4.99
CA PRO A 441 28.10 37.02 -4.75
C PRO A 441 28.37 36.22 -3.46
N THR A 442 29.39 35.36 -3.45
CA THR A 442 29.76 34.57 -2.25
C THR A 442 30.25 35.46 -1.12
N VAL A 443 29.69 35.28 0.08
CA VAL A 443 30.03 36.05 1.29
C VAL A 443 30.83 35.18 2.25
N GLU A 444 32.02 35.65 2.64
CA GLU A 444 32.91 34.94 3.57
C GLU A 444 32.91 35.60 4.96
N HIS A 445 32.73 36.93 5.02
CA HIS A 445 32.80 37.69 6.27
C HIS A 445 31.64 38.67 6.42
N VAL A 446 31.03 38.65 7.60
CA VAL A 446 29.93 39.56 7.94
C VAL A 446 30.19 40.29 9.26
N LYS A 447 29.44 41.38 9.48
CA LYS A 447 29.43 42.09 10.77
C LYS A 447 27.99 42.34 11.26
N PRO A 448 27.74 42.31 12.58
CA PRO A 448 26.40 42.52 13.14
C PRO A 448 25.91 43.98 13.04
N GLY A 449 26.81 44.94 12.77
CA GLY A 449 26.50 46.36 12.70
C GLY A 449 27.72 47.21 12.36
N SER A 450 27.58 48.54 12.35
CA SER A 450 28.63 49.45 11.89
C SER A 450 29.94 49.36 12.69
N ASN A 451 29.86 49.06 14.00
CA ASN A 451 30.99 49.02 14.93
C ASN A 451 31.35 47.59 15.40
N GLY A 452 30.71 46.55 14.86
CA GLY A 452 31.00 45.15 15.22
C GLY A 452 32.28 44.64 14.58
N LYS A 453 32.97 43.70 15.23
CA LYS A 453 34.09 42.96 14.61
C LYS A 453 33.54 42.09 13.46
N PRO A 454 34.28 41.94 12.35
CA PRO A 454 33.98 40.94 11.34
C PRO A 454 34.04 39.53 11.93
N VAL A 455 33.19 38.65 11.43
CA VAL A 455 33.08 37.23 11.78
C VAL A 455 33.11 36.44 10.48
N SER A 456 33.92 35.38 10.43
CA SER A 456 33.95 34.46 9.29
C SER A 456 32.73 33.55 9.32
N LEU A 457 32.16 33.24 8.16
CA LEU A 457 31.04 32.32 8.04
C LEU A 457 31.48 31.04 7.32
N PRO A 458 31.19 29.85 7.86
CA PRO A 458 31.33 28.61 7.12
C PRO A 458 30.32 28.57 5.97
N THR A 459 30.72 28.00 4.83
CA THR A 459 29.88 27.83 3.64
C THR A 459 29.13 26.50 3.63
N VAL A 460 29.56 25.54 4.45
CA VAL A 460 28.96 24.20 4.60
C VAL A 460 29.00 23.80 6.07
N VAL A 461 28.11 22.88 6.47
CA VAL A 461 28.23 22.20 7.77
C VAL A 461 29.21 21.04 7.63
N ASP A 462 30.49 21.30 7.92
CA ASP A 462 31.53 20.28 7.96
C ASP A 462 31.57 19.54 9.31
N GLU A 463 32.40 18.49 9.43
CA GLU A 463 32.58 17.73 10.67
C GLU A 463 32.91 18.62 11.89
N ARG A 464 33.65 19.72 11.69
CA ARG A 464 34.05 20.61 12.79
C ARG A 464 32.87 21.41 13.29
N PHE A 465 32.02 21.88 12.37
CA PHE A 465 30.82 22.62 12.72
C PHE A 465 29.80 21.69 13.39
N ALA A 466 29.64 20.46 12.88
CA ALA A 466 28.80 19.45 13.50
C ALA A 466 29.23 19.13 14.95
N GLU A 467 30.53 18.96 15.20
CA GLU A 467 31.07 18.76 16.55
C GLU A 467 30.79 19.95 17.47
N LEU A 468 30.92 21.19 16.95
CA LEU A 468 30.57 22.39 17.71
C LEU A 468 29.07 22.42 18.05
N LEU A 469 28.20 22.08 17.10
CA LEU A 469 26.75 22.00 17.32
C LEU A 469 26.43 20.98 18.42
N GLY A 470 27.07 19.81 18.42
CA GLY A 470 26.91 18.81 19.49
C GLY A 470 27.34 19.31 20.88
N LEU A 471 28.47 20.03 20.96
CA LEU A 471 28.92 20.65 22.22
C LEU A 471 27.96 21.76 22.68
N VAL A 472 27.46 22.57 21.75
CA VAL A 472 26.50 23.64 22.06
C VAL A 472 25.16 23.07 22.49
N LEU A 473 24.67 22.00 21.87
CA LEU A 473 23.38 21.38 22.18
C LEU A 473 23.40 20.47 23.43
N SER A 474 24.58 20.10 23.92
CA SER A 474 24.72 19.44 25.23
C SER A 474 24.81 20.48 26.37
N ASP A 475 26.03 20.87 26.77
CA ASP A 475 26.28 21.77 27.91
C ASP A 475 26.22 23.29 27.57
N GLY A 476 25.80 23.65 26.35
CA GLY A 476 25.76 25.03 25.90
C GLY A 476 24.49 25.82 26.29
N SER A 477 24.60 27.16 26.34
CA SER A 477 23.47 28.08 26.41
C SER A 477 23.63 29.28 25.48
N LEU A 478 22.52 29.75 24.91
CA LEU A 478 22.49 30.88 23.98
C LEU A 478 21.72 32.07 24.56
N THR A 479 22.11 33.25 24.12
CA THR A 479 21.42 34.53 24.30
C THR A 479 21.64 35.32 23.03
N GLU A 480 20.80 36.31 22.70
CA GLU A 480 20.90 37.13 21.47
C GLU A 480 22.32 37.58 21.03
N LYS A 481 23.28 37.68 21.95
CA LYS A 481 24.64 38.19 21.68
C LYS A 481 25.78 37.27 22.15
N THR A 482 25.45 36.14 22.77
CA THR A 482 26.45 35.33 23.47
C THR A 482 26.11 33.85 23.37
N VAL A 483 27.11 33.05 23.00
CA VAL A 483 27.10 31.59 23.07
C VAL A 483 28.00 31.19 24.24
N ARG A 484 27.50 30.35 25.14
CA ARG A 484 28.23 29.87 26.31
C ARG A 484 28.31 28.35 26.28
N PHE A 485 29.42 27.79 26.72
CA PHE A 485 29.58 26.36 26.93
C PHE A 485 30.03 26.12 28.38
N HIS A 486 29.19 25.42 29.15
CA HIS A 486 29.36 25.26 30.60
C HIS A 486 29.94 23.88 30.93
N ASN A 487 31.25 23.76 31.06
CA ASN A 487 31.87 22.47 31.38
C ASN A 487 33.08 22.63 32.31
N SER A 488 33.21 21.73 33.27
CA SER A 488 34.32 21.76 34.24
C SER A 488 35.61 21.14 33.68
N ASP A 489 35.54 20.42 32.56
CA ASP A 489 36.73 19.90 31.88
C ASP A 489 37.37 20.99 31.00
N GLU A 490 38.59 21.39 31.36
CA GLU A 490 39.39 22.37 30.62
C GLU A 490 39.62 21.94 29.16
N ARG A 491 39.76 20.63 28.88
CA ARG A 491 40.02 20.12 27.52
C ARG A 491 38.84 20.35 26.59
N LEU A 492 37.61 20.21 27.10
CA LEU A 492 36.40 20.47 26.32
C LEU A 492 36.19 21.96 26.10
N ARG A 493 36.51 22.80 27.10
CA ARG A 493 36.50 24.26 26.93
C ARG A 493 37.55 24.73 25.91
N ASP A 494 38.74 24.16 25.93
CA ASP A 494 39.80 24.41 24.94
C ASP A 494 39.38 23.96 23.54
N ARG A 495 38.74 22.80 23.42
CA ARG A 495 38.22 22.28 22.15
C ARG A 495 37.12 23.18 21.59
N PHE A 496 36.16 23.60 22.42
CA PHE A 496 35.14 24.56 22.04
C PHE A 496 35.76 25.88 21.55
N ALA A 497 36.80 26.37 22.23
CA ALA A 497 37.51 27.58 21.83
C ALA A 497 38.26 27.41 20.50
N GLU A 498 38.92 26.28 20.28
CA GLU A 498 39.58 25.93 19.01
C GLU A 498 38.58 25.91 17.85
N LEU A 499 37.43 25.25 18.03
CA LEU A 499 36.38 25.15 17.01
C LEU A 499 35.78 26.53 16.71
N ALA A 500 35.48 27.33 17.74
CA ALA A 500 34.95 28.68 17.55
C ALA A 500 35.93 29.62 16.82
N ASP A 501 37.22 29.56 17.16
CA ASP A 501 38.26 30.35 16.46
C ASP A 501 38.42 29.91 15.00
N ARG A 502 38.46 28.60 14.73
CA ARG A 502 38.63 28.08 13.36
C ARG A 502 37.43 28.33 12.46
N LEU A 503 36.21 28.16 12.97
CA LEU A 503 34.98 28.31 12.19
C LEU A 503 34.62 29.78 11.98
N PHE A 504 34.78 30.62 13.01
CA PHE A 504 34.24 31.97 13.00
C PHE A 504 35.28 33.09 13.18
N GLY A 505 36.53 32.76 13.52
CA GLY A 505 37.58 33.74 13.81
C GLY A 505 37.29 34.60 15.05
N VAL A 506 36.61 34.02 16.05
CA VAL A 506 36.15 34.74 17.25
C VAL A 506 36.95 34.38 18.50
N ASP A 507 37.27 35.40 19.29
CA ASP A 507 37.92 35.23 20.59
C ASP A 507 36.93 34.61 21.60
N VAL A 508 37.36 33.57 22.33
CA VAL A 508 36.60 32.96 23.43
C VAL A 508 37.10 33.47 24.78
N ALA A 509 36.19 33.89 25.65
CA ALA A 509 36.51 34.34 26.99
C ALA A 509 36.17 33.26 28.02
N GLU A 510 37.10 32.97 28.93
CA GLU A 510 36.80 32.12 30.09
C GLU A 510 36.15 32.94 31.21
N THR A 511 35.06 32.40 31.75
CA THR A 511 34.30 32.99 32.84
C THR A 511 33.79 31.91 33.79
N VAL A 512 33.21 32.31 34.92
CA VAL A 512 32.55 31.39 35.86
C VAL A 512 31.10 31.82 36.03
N HIS A 513 30.18 30.97 35.61
CA HIS A 513 28.73 31.18 35.76
C HIS A 513 28.18 30.18 36.77
N ASN A 514 27.51 30.67 37.82
CA ASN A 514 26.84 29.82 38.83
C ASN A 514 27.70 28.64 39.34
N THR A 515 28.98 28.91 39.64
CA THR A 515 29.99 27.94 40.12
C THR A 515 30.57 26.95 39.10
N VAL A 516 30.18 27.03 37.83
CA VAL A 516 30.72 26.21 36.73
C VAL A 516 31.64 27.07 35.83
N GLU A 517 32.79 26.53 35.45
CA GLU A 517 33.69 27.16 34.47
C GLU A 517 33.01 27.20 33.10
N THR A 518 33.20 28.28 32.35
CA THR A 518 32.42 28.53 31.14
C THR A 518 33.27 29.20 30.07
N ALA A 519 33.21 28.67 28.85
CA ALA A 519 33.76 29.30 27.66
C ALA A 519 32.66 30.18 27.00
N GLU A 520 32.95 31.45 26.73
CA GLU A 520 31.97 32.45 26.28
C GLU A 520 32.41 33.11 24.96
N VAL A 521 31.61 32.94 23.91
CA VAL A 521 31.74 33.65 22.62
C VAL A 521 30.75 34.81 22.59
N ARG A 522 31.25 36.05 22.56
CA ARG A 522 30.42 37.27 22.51
C ARG A 522 30.21 37.75 21.09
N SER A 523 29.39 37.04 20.33
CA SER A 523 29.02 37.40 18.96
C SER A 523 27.54 37.22 18.69
N ALA A 524 26.86 38.31 18.34
CA ALA A 524 25.47 38.27 17.88
C ALA A 524 25.30 37.59 16.52
N VAL A 525 26.36 37.59 15.69
CA VAL A 525 26.34 36.87 14.40
C VAL A 525 26.32 35.37 14.63
N VAL A 526 27.25 34.88 15.46
CA VAL A 526 27.36 33.43 15.76
C VAL A 526 26.10 32.95 16.48
N SER A 527 25.58 33.72 17.45
CA SER A 527 24.35 33.35 18.13
C SER A 527 23.16 33.24 17.17
N ARG A 528 22.99 34.21 16.26
CA ARG A 528 21.90 34.17 15.26
C ARG A 528 22.07 33.01 14.30
N LEU A 529 23.29 32.77 13.83
CA LEU A 529 23.57 31.64 12.93
C LEU A 529 23.16 30.31 13.56
N LEU A 530 23.54 30.07 14.81
CA LEU A 530 23.16 28.84 15.53
C LEU A 530 21.64 28.74 15.73
N VAL A 531 20.96 29.85 16.01
CA VAL A 531 19.49 29.88 16.11
C VAL A 531 18.84 29.54 14.77
N SER A 532 19.35 30.09 13.66
CA SER A 532 18.87 29.77 12.30
C SER A 532 19.14 28.32 11.91
N LEU A 533 20.07 27.63 12.57
CA LEU A 533 20.37 26.21 12.40
C LEU A 533 19.64 25.31 13.43
N GLY A 534 18.58 25.82 14.06
CA GLY A 534 17.73 25.02 14.95
C GLY A 534 18.20 24.92 16.41
N VAL A 535 19.18 25.72 16.85
CA VAL A 535 19.59 25.75 18.27
C VAL A 535 18.68 26.71 19.07
N PRO A 536 17.88 26.23 20.04
CA PRO A 536 16.91 27.06 20.74
C PRO A 536 17.54 28.06 21.73
N GLU A 537 16.99 29.27 21.82
CA GLU A 537 17.42 30.30 22.77
C GLU A 537 16.86 30.08 24.20
N THR A 538 15.68 29.46 24.32
CA THR A 538 14.95 29.23 25.58
C THR A 538 14.47 27.80 25.69
N ASP A 539 14.43 27.29 26.93
CA ASP A 539 13.91 25.94 27.26
C ASP A 539 14.56 24.79 26.48
N LYS A 540 15.82 24.99 26.06
CA LYS A 540 16.64 24.04 25.29
C LYS A 540 16.62 22.61 25.85
N SER A 541 16.55 22.44 27.17
CA SER A 541 16.50 21.11 27.78
C SER A 541 15.31 20.27 27.32
N ILE A 542 14.25 20.89 26.80
CA ILE A 542 13.00 20.24 26.35
C ILE A 542 12.80 20.42 24.84
N THR A 543 13.26 21.53 24.26
CA THR A 543 12.98 21.90 22.85
C THR A 543 14.13 21.67 21.87
N ALA A 544 15.26 21.10 22.31
CA ALA A 544 16.38 20.83 21.42
C ALA A 544 16.08 19.71 20.43
N THR A 545 16.51 19.88 19.18
CA THR A 545 16.44 18.82 18.16
C THR A 545 17.81 18.69 17.50
N VAL A 546 18.09 17.52 16.92
CA VAL A 546 19.25 17.38 16.04
C VAL A 546 19.00 18.25 14.80
N PRO A 547 19.92 19.17 14.43
CA PRO A 547 19.71 20.01 13.26
C PRO A 547 19.59 19.20 11.98
N ASP A 548 18.68 19.57 11.08
CA ASP A 548 18.50 18.92 9.77
C ASP A 548 19.79 18.82 8.96
N ALA A 549 20.65 19.84 9.07
CA ALA A 549 21.96 19.85 8.40
C ALA A 549 22.91 18.73 8.87
N VAL A 550 22.67 18.18 10.06
CA VAL A 550 23.37 17.01 10.59
C VAL A 550 22.65 15.72 10.18
N GLU A 551 21.32 15.70 10.17
CA GLU A 551 20.53 14.52 9.77
C GLU A 551 20.72 14.15 8.30
N ARG A 552 20.77 15.15 7.41
CA ARG A 552 21.06 15.00 5.97
C ARG A 552 22.55 14.97 5.64
N GLY A 553 23.41 15.29 6.61
CA GLY A 553 24.86 15.34 6.46
C GLY A 553 25.45 13.96 6.16
N THR A 554 26.72 13.86 5.77
CA THR A 554 27.44 12.58 5.65
C THR A 554 27.54 11.83 6.99
N ASP A 555 27.84 10.53 6.97
CA ASP A 555 28.08 9.74 8.20
C ASP A 555 29.18 10.34 9.09
N ALA A 556 30.18 11.00 8.48
CA ALA A 556 31.24 11.70 9.19
C ALA A 556 30.71 12.92 9.96
N ILE A 557 29.77 13.67 9.38
CA ILE A 557 29.07 14.80 10.01
C ILE A 557 28.23 14.30 11.19
N ALA A 558 27.43 13.25 10.99
CA ALA A 558 26.63 12.60 12.03
C ALA A 558 27.52 12.13 13.22
N ALA A 559 28.62 11.44 12.91
CA ALA A 559 29.57 10.96 13.91
C ALA A 559 30.27 12.10 14.66
N ALA A 560 30.58 13.20 13.97
CA ALA A 560 31.17 14.38 14.59
C ALA A 560 30.21 15.11 15.54
N PHE A 561 28.93 15.21 15.17
CA PHE A 561 27.89 15.72 16.04
C PHE A 561 27.72 14.87 17.30
N LEU A 562 27.59 13.54 17.14
CA LEU A 562 27.49 12.60 18.25
C LEU A 562 28.71 12.66 19.17
N ARG A 563 29.92 12.83 18.62
CA ARG A 563 31.14 13.05 19.41
C ARG A 563 31.01 14.30 20.29
N GLY A 564 30.60 15.43 19.73
CA GLY A 564 30.41 16.67 20.47
C GLY A 564 29.36 16.53 21.58
N TYR A 565 28.22 15.93 21.27
CA TYR A 565 27.12 15.75 22.21
C TYR A 565 27.47 14.76 23.35
N TYR A 566 28.08 13.62 23.02
CA TYR A 566 28.54 12.63 23.99
C TYR A 566 29.62 13.18 24.94
N LEU A 567 30.51 14.04 24.44
CA LEU A 567 31.54 14.64 25.29
C LEU A 567 30.96 15.58 26.35
N GLY A 568 29.89 16.32 26.02
CA GLY A 568 29.13 17.12 26.98
C GLY A 568 28.30 16.24 27.93
N ASP A 569 27.19 15.72 27.44
CA ASP A 569 26.13 15.10 28.27
C ASP A 569 26.26 13.58 28.43
N GLY A 570 27.21 12.96 27.71
CA GLY A 570 27.45 11.52 27.77
C GLY A 570 28.30 11.10 28.98
N SER A 571 28.06 9.88 29.45
CA SER A 571 28.85 9.25 30.51
C SER A 571 29.16 7.79 30.17
N PHE A 572 30.27 7.30 30.72
CA PHE A 572 30.65 5.90 30.61
C PHE A 572 30.96 5.35 32.00
N SER A 573 30.27 4.28 32.41
CA SER A 573 30.48 3.65 33.71
C SER A 573 30.46 2.13 33.59
N GLY A 574 31.53 1.49 34.07
CA GLY A 574 31.70 0.04 34.01
C GLY A 574 31.78 -0.48 32.57
N SER A 575 30.63 -0.87 32.04
CA SER A 575 30.42 -1.49 30.71
C SER A 575 29.38 -0.77 29.87
N THR A 576 28.88 0.38 30.33
CA THR A 576 27.68 1.01 29.81
C THR A 576 27.96 2.47 29.50
N MET A 577 27.65 2.85 28.27
CA MET A 577 27.63 4.23 27.82
C MET A 577 26.20 4.76 27.91
N GLU A 578 26.00 5.92 28.51
CA GLU A 578 24.70 6.59 28.62
C GLU A 578 24.77 8.01 28.07
N ILE A 579 23.78 8.40 27.27
CA ILE A 579 23.50 9.78 26.87
C ILE A 579 22.12 10.14 27.43
N GLY A 580 22.03 11.21 28.21
CA GLY A 580 20.76 11.68 28.78
C GLY A 580 20.29 12.99 28.16
N THR A 581 19.00 13.12 27.90
CA THR A 581 18.37 14.36 27.44
C THR A 581 16.93 14.44 27.98
N SER A 582 16.39 15.65 28.11
CA SER A 582 14.99 15.89 28.52
C SER A 582 14.09 16.30 27.34
N SER A 583 14.60 16.24 26.12
CA SER A 583 13.88 16.58 24.89
C SER A 583 13.63 15.34 24.05
N ASP A 584 12.37 15.10 23.69
CA ASP A 584 11.92 13.90 22.99
C ASP A 584 12.43 13.89 21.54
N SER A 585 12.36 15.04 20.86
CA SER A 585 12.91 15.23 19.51
C SER A 585 14.42 15.01 19.45
N MET A 586 15.16 15.41 20.50
CA MET A 586 16.60 15.15 20.58
C MET A 586 16.90 13.66 20.71
N VAL A 587 16.12 12.91 21.50
CA VAL A 587 16.31 11.45 21.64
C VAL A 587 16.09 10.77 20.31
N ALA A 588 14.98 11.08 19.63
CA ALA A 588 14.64 10.53 18.34
C ALA A 588 15.74 10.81 17.29
N GLY A 589 16.28 12.04 17.26
CA GLY A 589 17.39 12.39 16.38
C GLY A 589 18.68 11.63 16.72
N LEU A 590 19.08 11.57 18.00
CA LEU A 590 20.26 10.81 18.42
C LEU A 590 20.13 9.30 18.14
N ALA A 591 18.93 8.75 18.36
CA ALA A 591 18.55 7.39 18.04
C ALA A 591 18.72 7.10 16.54
N ARG A 592 18.22 7.98 15.67
CA ARG A 592 18.40 7.91 14.21
C ARG A 592 19.86 7.98 13.79
N LEU A 593 20.65 8.92 14.33
CA LEU A 593 22.08 9.02 14.02
C LEU A 593 22.85 7.77 14.48
N LEU A 594 22.48 7.16 15.61
CA LEU A 594 23.10 5.92 16.07
C LEU A 594 22.72 4.73 15.17
N THR A 595 21.45 4.57 14.81
CA THR A 595 21.00 3.54 13.85
C THR A 595 21.69 3.71 12.51
N ARG A 596 21.80 4.95 12.00
CA ARG A 596 22.51 5.26 10.75
C ARG A 596 23.97 4.81 10.77
N LEU A 597 24.65 4.92 11.92
CA LEU A 597 26.04 4.47 12.11
C LEU A 597 26.15 2.98 12.48
N GLY A 598 25.04 2.22 12.47
CA GLY A 598 25.00 0.82 12.86
C GLY A 598 25.26 0.57 14.36
N VAL A 599 25.06 1.59 15.20
CA VAL A 599 25.24 1.49 16.65
C VAL A 599 23.90 1.18 17.30
N ARG A 600 23.81 0.02 17.94
CA ARG A 600 22.62 -0.35 18.71
C ARG A 600 22.60 0.28 20.09
N TYR A 601 21.39 0.59 20.53
CA TYR A 601 21.14 1.22 21.83
C TYR A 601 19.84 0.72 22.43
N ARG A 602 19.61 1.09 23.68
CA ARG A 602 18.30 1.06 24.32
C ARG A 602 17.91 2.46 24.74
N ALA A 603 16.78 2.96 24.27
CA ALA A 603 16.17 4.16 24.79
C ALA A 603 15.34 3.80 26.03
N ARG A 604 15.34 4.66 27.05
CA ARG A 604 14.50 4.51 28.25
C ARG A 604 14.06 5.87 28.74
N GLU A 605 12.78 6.00 29.08
CA GLU A 605 12.29 7.14 29.84
C GLU A 605 12.41 6.90 31.34
N ARG A 606 12.89 7.89 32.10
CA ARG A 606 12.86 7.90 33.56
C ARG A 606 12.72 9.31 34.10
N ASP A 607 11.71 9.55 34.92
CA ASP A 607 11.47 10.82 35.62
C ASP A 607 11.42 12.05 34.67
N ARG A 608 10.76 11.93 33.50
CA ARG A 608 10.70 12.95 32.43
C ARG A 608 12.07 13.31 31.82
N SER A 609 12.97 12.33 31.82
CA SER A 609 14.26 12.40 31.13
C SER A 609 14.50 11.09 30.40
N HIS A 610 14.92 11.20 29.15
CA HIS A 610 15.23 10.08 28.29
C HIS A 610 16.70 9.76 28.35
N ARG A 611 17.03 8.46 28.26
CA ARG A 611 18.40 7.98 28.23
C ARG A 611 18.59 6.97 27.11
N ILE A 612 19.59 7.22 26.29
CA ILE A 612 20.09 6.28 25.30
C ILE A 612 21.27 5.55 25.92
N VAL A 613 21.16 4.23 25.97
CA VAL A 613 22.12 3.35 26.63
C VAL A 613 22.73 2.41 25.59
N VAL A 614 24.06 2.50 25.41
CA VAL A 614 24.81 1.58 24.54
C VAL A 614 25.58 0.60 25.42
N THR A 615 25.38 -0.69 25.17
CA THR A 615 26.00 -1.81 25.89
C THR A 615 26.44 -2.88 24.92
N GLY A 616 27.56 -3.53 25.23
CA GLY A 616 28.15 -4.56 24.37
C GLY A 616 29.50 -4.10 23.83
N ALA A 617 30.45 -5.03 23.71
CA ALA A 617 31.81 -4.66 23.30
C ALA A 617 31.87 -4.24 21.82
N ASP A 618 31.06 -4.88 20.97
CA ASP A 618 31.01 -4.62 19.53
C ASP A 618 30.29 -3.30 19.23
N GLU A 619 29.16 -3.04 19.87
CA GLU A 619 28.43 -1.77 19.74
C GLU A 619 29.29 -0.59 20.21
N LEU A 620 29.99 -0.76 21.34
CA LEU A 620 30.94 0.24 21.84
C LEU A 620 32.17 0.36 20.95
N ALA A 621 32.58 -0.70 20.23
CA ALA A 621 33.64 -0.64 19.24
C ALA A 621 33.22 0.14 17.99
N THR A 622 32.02 -0.12 17.46
CA THR A 622 31.43 0.62 16.34
C THR A 622 31.24 2.10 16.71
N PHE A 623 30.66 2.38 17.88
CA PHE A 623 30.50 3.74 18.38
C PHE A 623 31.85 4.44 18.55
N HIS A 624 32.83 3.80 19.20
CA HIS A 624 34.18 4.34 19.35
C HIS A 624 34.84 4.60 17.99
N GLY A 625 34.67 3.69 17.03
CA GLY A 625 35.17 3.84 15.66
C GLY A 625 34.61 5.08 14.98
N ALA A 626 33.31 5.33 15.12
CA ALA A 626 32.65 6.51 14.56
C ALA A 626 33.11 7.81 15.23
N ILE A 627 33.19 7.85 16.57
CA ILE A 627 33.52 9.08 17.29
C ILE A 627 35.04 9.31 17.50
N ALA A 628 35.90 8.46 16.96
CA ALA A 628 37.35 8.58 17.09
C ALA A 628 37.88 9.78 16.30
N GLY A 629 37.97 10.95 16.95
CA GLY A 629 38.51 12.16 16.32
C GLY A 629 39.14 13.17 17.28
N PHE A 630 39.02 12.94 18.59
CA PHE A 630 39.53 13.82 19.64
C PHE A 630 40.03 12.99 20.82
N GLU A 631 41.26 13.25 21.28
CA GLU A 631 41.84 12.54 22.42
C GLU A 631 41.18 12.98 23.73
N HIS A 632 40.30 12.14 24.28
CA HIS A 632 39.59 12.44 25.53
C HIS A 632 39.40 11.18 26.38
N PRO A 633 39.59 11.25 27.71
CA PRO A 633 39.48 10.09 28.60
C PRO A 633 38.14 9.35 28.51
N LYS A 634 37.03 10.07 28.25
CA LYS A 634 35.71 9.44 28.04
C LYS A 634 35.68 8.55 26.79
N ILE A 635 36.35 8.95 25.70
CA ILE A 635 36.41 8.18 24.45
C ILE A 635 37.40 7.03 24.61
N ASP A 636 38.57 7.31 25.18
CA ASP A 636 39.60 6.31 25.43
C ASP A 636 39.08 5.17 26.32
N ALA A 637 38.27 5.49 27.34
CA ALA A 637 37.67 4.51 28.24
C ALA A 637 36.70 3.55 27.52
N VAL A 638 35.90 4.06 26.58
CA VAL A 638 35.02 3.24 25.74
C VAL A 638 35.86 2.32 24.85
N GLY A 639 36.88 2.87 24.18
CA GLY A 639 37.78 2.10 23.32
C GLY A 639 38.67 1.09 24.06
N GLU A 640 39.06 1.36 25.30
CA GLU A 640 39.78 0.41 26.15
C GLU A 640 38.88 -0.75 26.57
N TYR A 641 37.64 -0.46 26.98
CA TYR A 641 36.67 -1.50 27.33
C TYR A 641 36.33 -2.40 26.12
N ALA A 642 36.03 -1.81 24.97
CA ALA A 642 35.74 -2.52 23.72
C ALA A 642 36.90 -3.44 23.28
N ARG A 643 38.16 -3.03 23.50
CA ARG A 643 39.34 -3.85 23.13
C ARG A 643 39.69 -4.95 24.14
N THR A 644 39.34 -4.78 25.41
CA THR A 644 39.76 -5.67 26.50
C THR A 644 38.70 -6.68 26.92
N THR A 645 37.45 -6.43 26.56
CA THR A 645 36.30 -7.25 26.93
C THR A 645 35.78 -8.01 25.72
N THR A 646 35.57 -9.31 25.86
CA THR A 646 34.93 -10.13 24.83
C THR A 646 33.45 -9.75 24.74
N ALA A 647 32.93 -9.62 23.51
CA ALA A 647 31.55 -9.29 23.27
C ALA A 647 30.59 -10.22 24.03
N ASN A 648 29.54 -9.62 24.59
CA ASN A 648 28.46 -10.39 25.18
C ASN A 648 27.43 -10.63 24.09
N THR A 649 27.47 -11.83 23.51
CA THR A 649 26.68 -12.27 22.35
C THR A 649 25.17 -12.37 22.62
N ASN A 650 24.72 -12.14 23.86
CA ASN A 650 23.31 -12.27 24.27
C ASN A 650 22.42 -11.04 23.97
N LEU A 651 22.89 -10.09 23.16
CA LEU A 651 22.13 -8.88 22.76
C LEU A 651 21.63 -8.95 21.32
N ASP A 652 22.38 -9.63 20.43
CA ASP A 652 22.07 -9.80 19.01
C ASP A 652 21.56 -11.20 18.73
N THR A 653 20.43 -11.53 19.32
CA THR A 653 19.95 -12.90 19.29
C THR A 653 18.91 -13.10 18.21
N VAL A 654 19.03 -14.19 17.47
CA VAL A 654 18.01 -14.64 16.53
C VAL A 654 16.95 -15.39 17.34
N PRO A 655 15.70 -14.90 17.36
CA PRO A 655 14.63 -15.53 18.12
C PRO A 655 14.20 -16.80 17.39
N VAL A 656 14.71 -17.95 17.85
CA VAL A 656 14.38 -19.26 17.28
C VAL A 656 13.85 -20.15 18.38
N ASP A 657 12.73 -20.80 18.11
CA ASP A 657 12.11 -21.68 19.10
C ASP A 657 12.95 -22.96 19.31
N PRO A 658 12.87 -23.59 20.49
CA PRO A 658 13.66 -24.78 20.80
C PRO A 658 13.36 -25.99 19.90
N THR A 659 12.16 -26.07 19.29
CA THR A 659 11.75 -27.18 18.44
C THR A 659 12.37 -27.06 17.05
N THR A 660 12.39 -25.86 16.48
CA THR A 660 13.08 -25.55 15.23
C THR A 660 14.58 -25.66 15.39
N MET A 661 15.14 -25.23 16.53
CA MET A 661 16.55 -25.50 16.87
C MET A 661 16.86 -26.99 16.97
N ALA A 662 15.91 -27.83 17.41
CA ALA A 662 16.10 -29.28 17.47
C ALA A 662 16.14 -29.88 16.07
N GLN A 663 15.29 -29.40 15.15
CA GLN A 663 15.31 -29.80 13.75
C GLN A 663 16.63 -29.40 13.07
N ILE A 664 17.13 -28.18 13.31
CA ILE A 664 18.46 -27.73 12.86
C ILE A 664 19.56 -28.67 13.36
N ALA A 665 19.52 -29.03 14.65
CA ALA A 665 20.51 -29.91 15.26
C ALA A 665 20.47 -31.34 14.71
N GLU A 666 19.32 -31.81 14.20
CA GLU A 666 19.16 -33.11 13.55
C GLU A 666 19.59 -33.11 12.07
N ALA A 667 19.53 -31.95 11.40
CA ALA A 667 19.82 -31.79 9.98
C ALA A 667 21.32 -31.94 9.63
N ALA A 668 22.23 -31.62 10.56
CA ALA A 668 23.67 -31.76 10.37
C ALA A 668 24.33 -32.58 11.51
N ARG A 669 25.58 -33.04 11.32
CA ARG A 669 26.24 -33.82 12.37
C ARG A 669 26.68 -32.89 13.49
N TYR A 670 26.50 -33.34 14.73
CA TYR A 670 27.01 -32.63 15.90
C TYR A 670 28.52 -32.30 15.82
N THR A 671 29.32 -33.12 15.13
CA THR A 671 30.75 -32.82 14.91
C THR A 671 30.98 -31.57 14.08
N ASP A 672 30.09 -31.27 13.15
CA ASP A 672 30.24 -30.19 12.18
C ASP A 672 29.91 -28.86 12.88
N PHE A 673 28.85 -28.84 13.71
CA PHE A 673 28.58 -27.73 14.63
C PHE A 673 29.71 -27.49 15.65
N ALA A 674 30.27 -28.57 16.22
CA ALA A 674 31.37 -28.45 17.18
C ALA A 674 32.68 -27.94 16.54
N GLU A 675 32.91 -28.24 15.25
CA GLU A 675 34.04 -27.69 14.48
C GLU A 675 33.84 -26.21 14.14
N ALA A 676 32.60 -25.77 13.93
CA ALA A 676 32.21 -24.36 13.79
C ALA A 676 32.16 -23.61 15.14
N GLY A 677 32.36 -24.29 16.28
CA GLY A 677 32.37 -23.65 17.60
C GLY A 677 30.98 -23.44 18.22
N VAL A 678 29.95 -24.04 17.63
CA VAL A 678 28.55 -23.98 18.08
C VAL A 678 28.23 -25.22 18.92
N GLU A 679 27.53 -25.04 20.04
CA GLU A 679 27.03 -26.13 20.88
C GLU A 679 25.49 -26.18 20.82
N PRO A 680 24.89 -26.96 19.88
CA PRO A 680 23.45 -26.94 19.59
C PRO A 680 22.56 -27.23 20.81
N THR A 681 23.08 -27.99 21.78
CA THR A 681 22.37 -28.34 23.02
C THR A 681 22.02 -27.15 23.91
N ASN A 682 22.72 -26.03 23.77
CA ASN A 682 22.41 -24.81 24.52
C ASN A 682 21.10 -24.16 24.03
N TYR A 683 20.81 -24.28 22.74
CA TYR A 683 19.64 -23.68 22.12
C TYR A 683 18.40 -24.60 22.19
N THR A 684 18.61 -25.93 22.17
CA THR A 684 17.51 -26.91 22.25
C THR A 684 17.03 -27.20 23.68
N ASN A 685 17.93 -27.41 24.65
CA ASN A 685 17.56 -27.84 26.02
C ASN A 685 17.46 -26.71 27.03
N LEU A 686 18.21 -25.61 26.85
CA LEU A 686 18.21 -24.46 27.77
C LEU A 686 17.37 -23.30 27.26
N GLY A 687 16.82 -23.40 26.04
CA GLY A 687 15.98 -22.37 25.42
C GLY A 687 16.69 -21.03 25.21
N GLN A 688 18.02 -21.06 25.05
CA GLN A 688 18.78 -19.84 24.73
C GLN A 688 18.59 -19.51 23.24
N ALA A 689 18.56 -18.21 22.92
CA ALA A 689 18.56 -17.75 21.54
C ALA A 689 20.01 -17.64 21.02
N PRO A 690 20.31 -18.15 19.81
CA PRO A 690 21.64 -18.03 19.21
C PRO A 690 21.96 -16.57 18.90
N SER A 691 23.22 -16.18 19.05
CA SER A 691 23.69 -14.88 18.58
C SER A 691 23.89 -14.87 17.08
N ARG A 692 23.91 -13.70 16.43
CA ARG A 692 24.22 -13.57 14.99
C ARG A 692 25.44 -14.39 14.56
N ASP A 693 26.60 -14.20 15.19
CA ASP A 693 27.82 -14.97 14.83
C ASP A 693 27.60 -16.48 14.95
N ALA A 694 26.88 -16.92 15.98
CA ALA A 694 26.56 -18.33 16.17
C ALA A 694 25.53 -18.81 15.14
N TRP A 695 24.64 -17.93 14.68
CA TRP A 695 23.67 -18.19 13.64
C TRP A 695 24.33 -18.30 12.26
N ASP A 696 25.28 -17.43 11.93
CA ASP A 696 26.08 -17.50 10.71
C ASP A 696 26.87 -18.83 10.66
N ASP A 697 27.48 -19.21 11.79
CA ASP A 697 28.14 -20.51 11.94
C ASP A 697 27.15 -21.68 11.79
N ILE A 698 25.93 -21.57 12.33
CA ILE A 698 24.85 -22.57 12.18
C ILE A 698 24.40 -22.67 10.71
N ALA A 699 24.13 -21.54 10.05
CA ALA A 699 23.67 -21.47 8.67
C ALA A 699 24.73 -22.01 7.70
N SER A 700 26.00 -21.66 7.92
CA SER A 700 27.13 -22.21 7.14
C SER A 700 27.25 -23.72 7.27
N VAL A 701 26.99 -24.30 8.45
CA VAL A 701 27.02 -25.77 8.65
C VAL A 701 25.83 -26.45 7.97
N LEU A 702 24.67 -25.80 7.91
CA LEU A 702 23.46 -26.32 7.25
C LEU A 702 23.53 -26.25 5.71
N ALA A 703 24.14 -25.21 5.15
CA ALA A 703 24.25 -24.99 3.70
C ALA A 703 24.96 -26.16 2.96
N ASP A 704 25.87 -26.87 3.64
CA ASP A 704 26.57 -28.05 3.09
C ASP A 704 25.67 -29.31 3.01
N GLY A 705 24.44 -29.26 3.56
CA GLY A 705 23.52 -30.40 3.72
C GLY A 705 22.38 -30.53 2.71
N GLY A 706 22.02 -29.45 1.97
CA GLY A 706 21.06 -29.47 0.86
C GLY A 706 19.59 -29.77 1.23
N ALA A 707 18.97 -28.93 2.07
CA ALA A 707 17.56 -29.04 2.47
C ALA A 707 16.89 -27.65 2.55
N THR A 708 15.56 -27.58 2.43
CA THR A 708 14.74 -26.34 2.54
C THR A 708 15.00 -25.54 3.81
N LEU A 709 15.29 -26.21 4.93
CA LEU A 709 15.66 -25.57 6.20
C LEU A 709 17.01 -24.80 6.11
N ALA A 710 17.93 -25.26 5.25
CA ALA A 710 19.22 -24.59 5.05
C ALA A 710 19.05 -23.29 4.26
N ASP A 711 18.15 -23.29 3.26
CA ASP A 711 17.84 -22.09 2.48
C ASP A 711 17.22 -21.02 3.38
N ARG A 712 16.23 -21.37 4.22
CA ARG A 712 15.63 -20.45 5.20
C ARG A 712 16.64 -19.90 6.22
N ALA A 713 17.50 -20.77 6.76
CA ALA A 713 18.54 -20.35 7.70
C ALA A 713 19.54 -19.37 7.06
N SER A 714 19.88 -19.58 5.78
CA SER A 714 20.73 -18.66 5.00
C SER A 714 20.02 -17.33 4.74
N SER A 715 18.75 -17.34 4.34
CA SER A 715 17.97 -16.11 4.13
C SER A 715 17.88 -15.26 5.39
N ILE A 716 17.70 -15.87 6.56
CA ILE A 716 17.74 -15.14 7.83
C ILE A 716 19.16 -14.60 8.12
N ALA A 717 20.22 -15.36 7.82
CA ALA A 717 21.58 -14.89 7.99
C ALA A 717 21.87 -13.66 7.11
N ASP A 718 21.44 -13.69 5.85
CA ASP A 718 21.56 -12.57 4.92
C ASP A 718 20.74 -11.35 5.41
N ALA A 719 19.51 -11.56 5.90
CA ALA A 719 18.67 -10.48 6.44
C ALA A 719 19.29 -9.81 7.70
N LEU A 720 20.00 -10.57 8.55
CA LEU A 720 20.62 -10.04 9.77
C LEU A 720 21.74 -9.01 9.51
N ASP A 721 22.19 -8.85 8.26
CA ASP A 721 23.08 -7.78 7.84
C ASP A 721 22.40 -6.41 7.94
N ASP A 722 21.14 -6.30 7.50
CA ASP A 722 20.39 -5.04 7.40
C ASP A 722 19.31 -4.89 8.48
N VAL A 723 18.83 -5.98 9.07
CA VAL A 723 17.80 -5.98 10.12
C VAL A 723 18.23 -6.69 11.40
N PHE A 724 17.47 -6.49 12.46
CA PHE A 724 17.55 -7.26 13.70
C PHE A 724 16.17 -7.45 14.30
N PHE A 725 16.08 -8.44 15.20
CA PHE A 725 14.82 -8.77 15.86
C PHE A 725 14.79 -8.16 17.26
N ASP A 726 13.75 -7.36 17.54
CA ASP A 726 13.58 -6.63 18.78
C ASP A 726 12.31 -7.10 19.52
N PRO A 727 12.43 -7.71 20.71
CA PRO A 727 11.29 -8.27 21.41
C PRO A 727 10.37 -7.18 21.99
N ILE A 728 9.06 -7.38 21.88
CA ILE A 728 8.03 -6.52 22.45
C ILE A 728 8.02 -6.66 23.98
N VAL A 729 7.99 -5.53 24.69
CA VAL A 729 7.96 -5.48 26.17
C VAL A 729 6.64 -4.98 26.74
N ASP A 730 5.91 -4.14 25.99
CA ASP A 730 4.61 -3.61 26.39
C ASP A 730 3.71 -3.36 25.17
N ILE A 731 2.40 -3.51 25.36
CA ILE A 731 1.37 -3.22 24.36
C ILE A 731 0.20 -2.53 25.07
N GLU A 732 -0.16 -1.34 24.62
CA GLU A 732 -1.28 -0.54 25.15
C GLU A 732 -2.27 -0.22 24.02
N VAL A 733 -3.58 -0.31 24.30
CA VAL A 733 -4.63 0.11 23.35
C VAL A 733 -5.21 1.42 23.85
N ILE A 734 -5.14 2.45 23.00
CA ILE A 734 -5.63 3.80 23.27
C ILE A 734 -6.98 3.98 22.55
N GLU A 735 -8.03 4.33 23.29
CA GLU A 735 -9.37 4.60 22.75
C GLU A 735 -9.64 6.10 22.62
N GLY A 736 -10.13 6.53 21.47
CA GLY A 736 -10.56 7.90 21.16
C GLY A 736 -10.34 8.25 19.68
N GLU A 737 -11.22 9.09 19.14
CA GLU A 737 -11.14 9.62 17.77
C GLU A 737 -9.81 10.36 17.55
N GLN A 738 -9.00 9.86 16.60
CA GLN A 738 -7.72 10.43 16.19
C GLN A 738 -7.62 10.46 14.67
N THR A 739 -7.03 11.52 14.12
CA THR A 739 -6.65 11.59 12.70
C THR A 739 -5.53 10.59 12.43
N VAL A 740 -5.57 9.90 11.31
CA VAL A 740 -4.53 8.96 10.89
C VAL A 740 -4.11 9.20 9.45
N TYR A 741 -2.90 8.79 9.12
CA TYR A 741 -2.28 9.00 7.81
C TYR A 741 -1.67 7.70 7.29
N ASP A 742 -1.53 7.58 5.98
CA ASP A 742 -0.83 6.45 5.36
C ASP A 742 -0.09 6.88 4.08
N VAL A 743 0.93 6.13 3.68
CA VAL A 743 1.68 6.34 2.44
C VAL A 743 1.78 5.05 1.64
N THR A 744 1.44 5.13 0.34
CA THR A 744 1.46 3.96 -0.54
C THR A 744 2.77 3.87 -1.30
N VAL A 745 3.57 2.83 -1.01
CA VAL A 745 4.82 2.53 -1.71
C VAL A 745 4.69 1.24 -2.54
N PRO A 746 4.67 1.33 -3.88
CA PRO A 746 4.62 0.17 -4.75
C PRO A 746 5.81 -0.79 -4.55
N GLY A 747 5.57 -2.09 -4.81
CA GLY A 747 6.59 -3.15 -4.79
C GLY A 747 7.02 -3.64 -3.40
N THR A 748 7.20 -2.77 -2.41
CA THR A 748 7.51 -3.19 -1.02
C THR A 748 6.32 -3.16 -0.08
N GLN A 749 5.29 -2.37 -0.39
CA GLN A 749 4.06 -2.24 0.41
C GLN A 749 4.30 -1.85 1.89
N ASN A 750 5.46 -1.24 2.18
CA ASN A 750 5.82 -0.79 3.50
C ASN A 750 6.77 0.43 3.46
N PHE A 751 6.98 1.08 4.60
CA PHE A 751 7.92 2.19 4.76
C PHE A 751 8.63 2.18 6.12
N VAL A 752 9.79 2.84 6.19
CA VAL A 752 10.56 3.04 7.43
C VAL A 752 10.14 4.34 8.09
N GLY A 753 9.56 4.24 9.29
CA GLY A 753 9.08 5.37 10.07
C GLY A 753 9.07 5.10 11.57
N GLY A 754 8.55 6.05 12.35
CA GLY A 754 8.47 6.01 13.80
C GLY A 754 9.56 6.82 14.50
N HIS A 755 9.25 7.30 15.73
CA HIS A 755 10.15 8.11 16.56
C HIS A 755 11.52 7.46 16.74
N VAL A 756 11.52 6.13 16.76
CA VAL A 756 12.69 5.30 16.53
C VAL A 756 12.44 4.49 15.26
N PRO A 757 13.40 4.40 14.32
CA PRO A 757 13.19 3.74 13.02
C PRO A 757 12.66 2.31 13.13
N SER A 758 11.54 2.06 12.44
CA SER A 758 10.75 0.82 12.41
C SER A 758 10.04 0.63 11.05
N VAL A 759 9.49 -0.55 10.73
CA VAL A 759 8.87 -0.88 9.41
C VAL A 759 7.33 -1.00 9.52
N LEU A 760 6.58 -0.43 8.57
CA LEU A 760 5.10 -0.21 8.60
C LEU A 760 4.40 -0.57 7.25
N HIS A 761 3.22 -1.23 7.20
CA HIS A 761 2.63 -1.98 6.03
C HIS A 761 1.23 -1.52 5.47
N ASN A 762 0.84 -1.84 4.19
CA ASN A 762 -0.43 -1.48 3.45
C ASN A 762 -1.37 -2.69 2.96
N THR A 763 -2.68 -2.57 2.56
CA THR A 763 -3.77 -3.66 2.52
C THR A 763 -4.31 -4.20 1.14
N VAL A 764 -4.94 -5.42 1.15
CA VAL A 764 -5.37 -6.37 0.06
C VAL A 764 -6.74 -7.12 0.30
N THR A 765 -7.92 -6.71 -0.21
CA THR A 765 -9.22 -7.45 0.00
C THR A 765 -9.82 -8.11 -1.25
N GLN A 766 -9.70 -7.52 -2.45
CA GLN A 766 -10.40 -8.06 -3.65
C GLN A 766 -9.75 -9.34 -4.22
N HIS A 767 -8.48 -9.62 -3.92
CA HIS A 767 -7.73 -10.76 -4.47
C HIS A 767 -8.30 -12.13 -4.05
N GLN A 768 -8.95 -12.22 -2.88
CA GLN A 768 -9.47 -13.49 -2.36
C GLN A 768 -10.66 -14.02 -3.16
N LEU A 769 -11.55 -13.15 -3.63
CA LEU A 769 -12.68 -13.57 -4.46
C LEU A 769 -12.21 -14.12 -5.81
N ALA A 770 -11.19 -13.49 -6.42
CA ALA A 770 -10.65 -13.93 -7.70
C ALA A 770 -9.97 -15.30 -7.60
N LYS A 771 -9.31 -15.55 -6.47
CA LYS A 771 -8.59 -16.80 -6.19
C LYS A 771 -9.51 -18.00 -5.92
N TRP A 772 -10.58 -17.79 -5.15
CA TRP A 772 -11.35 -18.89 -4.55
C TRP A 772 -12.74 -19.10 -5.14
N ALA A 773 -13.23 -18.19 -5.99
CA ALA A 773 -14.53 -18.37 -6.63
C ALA A 773 -14.56 -19.65 -7.48
N ASP A 774 -15.59 -20.48 -7.28
CA ASP A 774 -15.93 -21.67 -8.06
C ASP A 774 -16.52 -21.29 -9.43
N ALA A 775 -15.69 -20.62 -10.24
CA ALA A 775 -15.95 -20.26 -11.62
C ALA A 775 -14.85 -20.82 -12.51
N ASP A 776 -15.22 -21.32 -13.69
CA ASP A 776 -14.29 -21.87 -14.67
C ASP A 776 -13.36 -20.78 -15.23
N ILE A 777 -13.89 -19.56 -15.40
CA ILE A 777 -13.18 -18.42 -15.99
C ILE A 777 -13.41 -17.16 -15.15
N VAL A 778 -12.34 -16.38 -14.96
CA VAL A 778 -12.38 -15.09 -14.26
C VAL A 778 -12.13 -13.97 -15.27
N VAL A 779 -13.01 -12.99 -15.31
CA VAL A 779 -12.82 -11.76 -16.09
C VAL A 779 -12.72 -10.60 -15.12
N TYR A 780 -11.53 -10.03 -14.99
CA TYR A 780 -11.29 -8.88 -14.12
C TYR A 780 -11.23 -7.60 -14.93
N VAL A 781 -12.04 -6.61 -14.57
CA VAL A 781 -12.11 -5.30 -15.22
C VAL A 781 -11.72 -4.22 -14.20
N GLY A 782 -10.49 -3.73 -14.32
CA GLY A 782 -10.00 -2.54 -13.64
C GLY A 782 -10.40 -1.27 -14.38
N CYS A 783 -11.53 -0.67 -14.03
CA CYS A 783 -12.08 0.52 -14.65
C CYS A 783 -11.78 1.78 -13.84
N GLY A 784 -10.84 2.60 -14.31
CA GLY A 784 -10.52 3.88 -13.70
C GLY A 784 -9.76 3.79 -12.38
N GLU A 785 -9.15 2.62 -12.12
CA GLU A 785 -8.32 2.36 -10.93
C GLU A 785 -6.94 2.99 -11.05
N ARG A 786 -6.22 3.05 -9.92
CA ARG A 786 -4.86 3.60 -9.92
C ARG A 786 -3.93 2.65 -10.66
N GLY A 787 -2.95 3.21 -11.38
CA GLY A 787 -1.98 2.41 -12.13
C GLY A 787 -1.25 1.37 -11.28
N ASN A 788 -0.97 1.71 -10.01
CA ASN A 788 -0.28 0.83 -9.09
C ASN A 788 -1.17 -0.31 -8.57
N GLU A 789 -2.46 -0.06 -8.30
CA GLU A 789 -3.43 -1.11 -7.93
C GLU A 789 -3.56 -2.13 -9.07
N MET A 790 -3.61 -1.64 -10.31
CA MET A 790 -3.63 -2.51 -11.49
C MET A 790 -2.31 -3.24 -11.70
N THR A 791 -1.18 -2.63 -11.36
CA THR A 791 0.15 -3.28 -11.47
C THR A 791 0.26 -4.41 -10.44
N GLU A 792 -0.20 -4.19 -9.21
CA GLU A 792 -0.24 -5.22 -8.15
C GLU A 792 -1.05 -6.43 -8.60
N VAL A 793 -2.25 -6.22 -9.17
CA VAL A 793 -3.06 -7.31 -9.74
C VAL A 793 -2.31 -8.05 -10.85
N ILE A 794 -1.58 -7.34 -11.71
CA ILE A 794 -0.82 -7.93 -12.83
C ILE A 794 0.41 -8.71 -12.35
N GLU A 795 1.04 -8.29 -11.25
CA GLU A 795 2.22 -8.96 -10.66
C GLU A 795 1.82 -10.16 -9.79
N ASP A 796 0.76 -10.05 -9.00
CA ASP A 796 0.32 -11.09 -8.06
C ASP A 796 -0.37 -12.26 -8.74
N PHE A 797 -1.28 -12.00 -9.70
CA PHE A 797 -2.12 -13.06 -10.29
C PHE A 797 -1.34 -14.19 -10.98
N PRO A 798 -0.20 -13.92 -11.66
CA PRO A 798 0.68 -14.97 -12.18
C PRO A 798 1.33 -15.84 -11.11
N GLU A 799 1.54 -15.34 -9.89
CA GLU A 799 2.16 -16.08 -8.78
C GLU A 799 1.15 -16.93 -7.99
N LEU A 800 -0.14 -16.57 -8.07
CA LEU A 800 -1.21 -17.30 -7.39
C LEU A 800 -1.53 -18.62 -8.10
N GLU A 801 -1.56 -19.71 -7.35
CA GLU A 801 -2.01 -21.02 -7.83
C GLU A 801 -3.54 -21.15 -7.70
N ASP A 802 -4.18 -21.69 -8.74
CA ASP A 802 -5.58 -22.11 -8.71
C ASP A 802 -5.72 -23.35 -7.80
N PRO A 803 -6.51 -23.28 -6.73
CA PRO A 803 -6.66 -24.37 -5.77
C PRO A 803 -7.25 -25.66 -6.35
N THR A 804 -8.04 -25.57 -7.42
CA THR A 804 -8.69 -26.73 -8.03
C THR A 804 -7.75 -27.47 -8.97
N THR A 805 -6.89 -26.74 -9.67
CA THR A 805 -6.07 -27.29 -10.77
C THR A 805 -4.58 -27.34 -10.47
N GLY A 806 -4.10 -26.53 -9.52
CA GLY A 806 -2.67 -26.35 -9.19
C GLY A 806 -1.87 -25.63 -10.29
N ASN A 807 -2.53 -25.09 -11.31
CA ASN A 807 -1.91 -24.24 -12.35
C ASN A 807 -2.01 -22.75 -11.94
N PRO A 808 -1.25 -21.84 -12.57
CA PRO A 808 -1.37 -20.41 -12.29
C PRO A 808 -2.81 -19.91 -12.51
N LEU A 809 -3.32 -19.03 -11.64
CA LEU A 809 -4.65 -18.44 -11.74
C LEU A 809 -4.84 -17.66 -13.06
N MET A 810 -3.73 -17.13 -13.60
CA MET A 810 -3.72 -16.42 -14.88
C MET A 810 -4.13 -17.32 -16.07
N ASP A 811 -3.94 -18.67 -15.99
CA ASP A 811 -4.33 -19.63 -17.05
C ASP A 811 -5.86 -19.69 -17.28
N ARG A 812 -6.67 -19.15 -16.36
CA ARG A 812 -8.14 -19.05 -16.50
C ARG A 812 -8.67 -17.63 -16.35
N THR A 813 -7.78 -16.64 -16.40
CA THR A 813 -8.12 -15.24 -16.16
C THR A 813 -7.85 -14.38 -17.39
N THR A 814 -8.77 -13.47 -17.69
CA THR A 814 -8.56 -12.34 -18.63
C THR A 814 -8.61 -11.04 -17.84
N LEU A 815 -7.56 -10.23 -17.95
CA LEU A 815 -7.45 -8.94 -17.26
C LEU A 815 -7.70 -7.79 -18.25
N ILE A 816 -8.60 -6.88 -17.91
CA ILE A 816 -8.82 -5.62 -18.61
C ILE A 816 -8.40 -4.50 -17.67
N ALA A 817 -7.31 -3.82 -17.99
CA ALA A 817 -6.72 -2.76 -17.18
C ALA A 817 -6.93 -1.41 -17.87
N ASN A 818 -7.74 -0.55 -17.28
CA ASN A 818 -7.91 0.81 -17.74
C ASN A 818 -7.73 1.79 -16.57
N THR A 819 -6.55 2.40 -16.48
CA THR A 819 -6.18 3.24 -15.34
C THR A 819 -6.94 4.59 -15.31
N SER A 820 -6.89 5.28 -14.18
CA SER A 820 -7.57 6.57 -13.96
C SER A 820 -7.11 7.68 -14.93
N ASN A 821 -5.85 7.65 -15.37
CA ASN A 821 -5.24 8.57 -16.32
C ASN A 821 -5.42 8.17 -17.80
N MET A 822 -5.92 6.96 -18.08
CA MET A 822 -6.29 6.56 -19.44
C MET A 822 -7.56 7.30 -19.91
N PRO A 823 -7.79 7.38 -21.23
CA PRO A 823 -8.91 8.12 -21.79
C PRO A 823 -10.27 7.76 -21.19
N VAL A 824 -11.07 8.80 -20.91
CA VAL A 824 -12.39 8.70 -20.26
C VAL A 824 -13.32 7.72 -20.96
N ALA A 825 -13.31 7.74 -22.29
CA ALA A 825 -14.17 6.92 -23.11
C ALA A 825 -13.74 5.44 -23.08
N ALA A 826 -12.43 5.15 -22.95
CA ALA A 826 -11.92 3.80 -22.78
C ALA A 826 -12.32 3.21 -21.41
N ARG A 827 -12.41 4.04 -20.36
CA ARG A 827 -13.00 3.65 -19.07
C ARG A 827 -14.44 3.18 -19.24
N GLU A 828 -15.28 3.92 -19.98
CA GLU A 828 -16.65 3.51 -20.25
C GLU A 828 -16.72 2.16 -20.99
N SER A 829 -15.87 1.98 -22.01
CA SER A 829 -15.83 0.77 -22.84
C SER A 829 -15.30 -0.45 -22.11
N SER A 830 -14.37 -0.30 -21.16
CA SER A 830 -13.73 -1.42 -20.43
C SER A 830 -14.73 -2.40 -19.82
N VAL A 831 -15.80 -1.89 -19.21
CA VAL A 831 -16.88 -2.68 -18.60
C VAL A 831 -17.67 -3.45 -19.65
N TYR A 832 -17.94 -2.83 -20.82
CA TYR A 832 -18.64 -3.49 -21.94
C TYR A 832 -17.78 -4.55 -22.63
N THR A 833 -16.48 -4.29 -22.76
CA THR A 833 -15.49 -5.25 -23.26
C THR A 833 -15.47 -6.50 -22.38
N GLY A 834 -15.33 -6.33 -21.06
CA GLY A 834 -15.28 -7.45 -20.12
C GLY A 834 -16.53 -8.30 -20.11
N ILE A 835 -17.73 -7.70 -20.07
CA ILE A 835 -18.98 -8.48 -20.07
C ILE A 835 -19.21 -9.19 -21.40
N THR A 836 -18.70 -8.66 -22.53
CA THR A 836 -18.84 -9.32 -23.83
C THR A 836 -17.92 -10.54 -23.94
N ILE A 837 -16.70 -10.45 -23.39
CA ILE A 837 -15.79 -11.60 -23.25
C ILE A 837 -16.42 -12.65 -22.32
N ALA A 838 -17.02 -12.23 -21.20
CA ALA A 838 -17.72 -13.14 -20.29
C ALA A 838 -18.91 -13.85 -20.97
N GLU A 839 -19.68 -13.15 -21.81
CA GLU A 839 -20.75 -13.76 -22.60
C GLU A 839 -20.25 -14.79 -23.60
N TYR A 840 -19.10 -14.55 -24.22
CA TYR A 840 -18.52 -15.51 -25.16
C TYR A 840 -18.11 -16.82 -24.48
N PHE A 841 -17.46 -16.73 -23.33
CA PHE A 841 -17.11 -17.92 -22.54
C PHE A 841 -18.33 -18.62 -21.95
N ARG A 842 -19.36 -17.86 -21.54
CA ARG A 842 -20.66 -18.42 -21.16
C ARG A 842 -21.27 -19.24 -22.30
N ASP A 843 -21.24 -18.76 -23.54
CA ASP A 843 -21.82 -19.45 -24.70
C ASP A 843 -21.17 -20.83 -24.96
N MET A 844 -19.93 -21.02 -24.52
CA MET A 844 -19.23 -22.33 -24.53
C MET A 844 -19.71 -23.29 -23.44
N GLY A 845 -20.57 -22.83 -22.53
CA GLY A 845 -21.04 -23.58 -21.36
C GLY A 845 -20.10 -23.51 -20.16
N TYR A 846 -19.35 -22.41 -20.00
CA TYR A 846 -18.54 -22.15 -18.80
C TYR A 846 -19.28 -21.26 -17.80
N ASN A 847 -18.91 -21.39 -16.52
CA ASN A 847 -19.30 -20.47 -15.46
C ASN A 847 -18.25 -19.37 -15.36
N VAL A 848 -18.67 -18.13 -15.58
CA VAL A 848 -17.77 -16.97 -15.61
C VAL A 848 -18.04 -16.08 -14.41
N ALA A 849 -16.99 -15.74 -13.67
CA ALA A 849 -17.02 -14.69 -12.65
C ALA A 849 -16.44 -13.40 -13.24
N LEU A 850 -17.25 -12.36 -13.36
CA LEU A 850 -16.81 -11.03 -13.78
C LEU A 850 -16.71 -10.11 -12.58
N MET A 851 -15.53 -9.53 -12.37
CA MET A 851 -15.25 -8.53 -11.34
C MET A 851 -15.05 -7.17 -12.01
N ALA A 852 -15.84 -6.18 -11.60
CA ALA A 852 -15.73 -4.82 -12.10
C ALA A 852 -15.31 -3.89 -10.97
N ASP A 853 -14.03 -3.50 -10.97
CA ASP A 853 -13.44 -2.59 -9.99
C ASP A 853 -12.96 -1.31 -10.68
N SER A 854 -13.55 -0.14 -10.49
CA SER A 854 -14.77 0.17 -9.73
C SER A 854 -15.89 0.64 -10.65
N THR A 855 -17.09 0.15 -10.39
CA THR A 855 -18.30 0.61 -11.09
C THR A 855 -18.65 2.08 -10.77
N SER A 856 -18.13 2.64 -9.68
CA SER A 856 -18.23 4.08 -9.38
C SER A 856 -17.43 4.92 -10.36
N ARG A 857 -16.20 4.50 -10.69
CA ARG A 857 -15.36 5.17 -11.70
C ARG A 857 -15.95 5.09 -13.09
N TRP A 858 -16.60 3.97 -13.41
CA TRP A 858 -17.39 3.84 -14.64
C TRP A 858 -18.52 4.88 -14.71
N ALA A 859 -19.27 5.07 -13.62
CA ALA A 859 -20.31 6.10 -13.54
C ALA A 859 -19.73 7.52 -13.61
N GLU A 860 -18.56 7.79 -13.03
CA GLU A 860 -17.85 9.07 -13.16
C GLU A 860 -17.44 9.34 -14.61
N ALA A 861 -16.99 8.33 -15.35
CA ALA A 861 -16.69 8.46 -16.77
C ALA A 861 -17.94 8.88 -17.56
N MET A 862 -19.09 8.25 -17.30
CA MET A 862 -20.37 8.67 -17.91
C MET A 862 -20.75 10.11 -17.53
N ARG A 863 -20.52 10.51 -16.28
CA ARG A 863 -20.76 11.89 -15.81
C ARG A 863 -19.92 12.89 -16.59
N GLU A 864 -18.65 12.58 -16.80
CA GLU A 864 -17.73 13.43 -17.55
C GLU A 864 -18.12 13.54 -19.03
N ILE A 865 -18.51 12.42 -19.65
CA ILE A 865 -18.99 12.39 -21.04
C ILE A 865 -20.27 13.22 -21.18
N SER A 866 -21.27 12.97 -20.32
CA SER A 866 -22.54 13.70 -20.31
C SER A 866 -22.35 15.21 -20.12
N SER A 867 -21.44 15.61 -19.21
CA SER A 867 -21.10 17.02 -18.99
C SER A 867 -20.45 17.67 -20.22
N ARG A 868 -19.69 16.91 -21.03
CA ARG A 868 -19.04 17.41 -22.25
C ARG A 868 -20.02 17.53 -23.42
N LEU A 869 -21.07 16.70 -23.42
CA LEU A 869 -22.19 16.79 -24.37
C LEU A 869 -23.21 17.87 -23.99
N GLU A 870 -22.97 18.62 -22.92
CA GLU A 870 -23.88 19.65 -22.41
C GLU A 870 -25.30 19.10 -22.12
N GLU A 871 -25.40 17.81 -21.80
CA GLU A 871 -26.65 17.21 -21.38
C GLU A 871 -27.08 17.77 -20.02
N MET A 872 -28.39 17.80 -19.75
CA MET A 872 -28.87 18.23 -18.45
C MET A 872 -28.49 17.19 -17.38
N PRO A 873 -27.72 17.58 -16.34
CA PRO A 873 -27.35 16.65 -15.28
C PRO A 873 -28.58 16.22 -14.48
N GLY A 874 -28.57 14.96 -14.06
CA GLY A 874 -29.50 14.36 -13.13
C GLY A 874 -29.10 14.58 -11.67
N GLU A 875 -29.30 13.56 -10.85
CA GLU A 875 -28.95 13.59 -9.42
C GLU A 875 -27.42 13.65 -9.25
N GLU A 876 -26.96 14.58 -8.40
CA GLU A 876 -25.53 14.80 -8.07
C GLU A 876 -24.58 14.98 -9.29
N GLY A 877 -25.13 15.46 -10.40
CA GLY A 877 -24.35 15.71 -11.61
C GLY A 877 -24.27 14.53 -12.58
N TYR A 878 -24.68 13.32 -12.19
CA TYR A 878 -24.70 12.14 -13.06
C TYR A 878 -25.74 12.24 -14.19
N PRO A 879 -25.55 11.54 -15.33
CA PRO A 879 -26.53 11.55 -16.40
C PRO A 879 -27.86 10.92 -15.98
N ALA A 880 -28.96 11.40 -16.56
CA ALA A 880 -30.29 10.85 -16.30
C ALA A 880 -30.45 9.37 -16.72
N TYR A 881 -29.56 8.85 -17.58
CA TYR A 881 -29.55 7.47 -18.04
C TYR A 881 -28.68 6.52 -17.20
N LEU A 882 -28.00 6.99 -16.14
CA LEU A 882 -27.11 6.17 -15.31
C LEU A 882 -27.78 4.86 -14.86
N ALA A 883 -29.00 4.97 -14.32
CA ALA A 883 -29.76 3.81 -13.84
C ALA A 883 -30.08 2.80 -14.97
N ALA A 884 -30.34 3.28 -16.18
CA ALA A 884 -30.64 2.43 -17.32
C ALA A 884 -29.39 1.67 -17.80
N ARG A 885 -28.22 2.33 -17.80
CA ARG A 885 -26.95 1.70 -18.18
C ARG A 885 -26.47 0.67 -17.16
N LEU A 886 -26.55 0.99 -15.87
CA LEU A 886 -26.29 0.02 -14.81
C LEU A 886 -27.21 -1.20 -14.93
N ALA A 887 -28.50 -0.99 -15.20
CA ALA A 887 -29.45 -2.08 -15.37
C ALA A 887 -29.14 -2.94 -16.61
N GLU A 888 -28.83 -2.30 -17.74
CA GLU A 888 -28.42 -3.00 -18.97
C GLU A 888 -27.20 -3.88 -18.74
N PHE A 889 -26.20 -3.37 -17.99
CA PHE A 889 -25.00 -4.12 -17.64
C PHE A 889 -25.29 -5.32 -16.74
N TYR A 890 -25.92 -5.11 -15.57
CA TYR A 890 -26.17 -6.19 -14.61
C TYR A 890 -27.20 -7.22 -15.14
N GLU A 891 -28.11 -6.88 -16.04
CA GLU A 891 -29.06 -7.83 -16.63
C GLU A 891 -28.43 -8.77 -17.68
N ARG A 892 -27.23 -8.44 -18.19
CA ARG A 892 -26.42 -9.36 -19.00
C ARG A 892 -25.93 -10.54 -18.18
N ALA A 893 -25.73 -10.35 -16.88
CA ALA A 893 -25.49 -11.42 -15.92
C ALA A 893 -26.70 -12.34 -15.79
N GLY A 894 -26.46 -13.61 -15.46
CA GLY A 894 -27.52 -14.61 -15.39
C GLY A 894 -26.99 -16.02 -15.59
N TYR A 895 -27.83 -17.00 -15.26
CA TYR A 895 -27.72 -18.36 -15.74
C TYR A 895 -28.55 -18.49 -17.01
N PHE A 896 -27.96 -19.06 -18.06
CA PHE A 896 -28.59 -19.18 -19.38
C PHE A 896 -28.50 -20.60 -19.91
N GLU A 897 -29.58 -21.01 -20.57
CA GLU A 897 -29.50 -22.06 -21.57
C GLU A 897 -29.04 -21.40 -22.88
N ASN A 898 -27.87 -21.81 -23.35
CA ASN A 898 -27.26 -21.27 -24.57
C ASN A 898 -27.95 -21.86 -25.80
N ILE A 899 -27.75 -21.24 -26.96
CA ILE A 899 -28.41 -21.65 -28.22
C ILE A 899 -28.05 -23.09 -28.61
N ASN A 900 -26.83 -23.53 -28.28
CA ASN A 900 -26.34 -24.89 -28.50
C ASN A 900 -26.85 -25.92 -27.48
N GLY A 901 -27.73 -25.53 -26.57
CA GLY A 901 -28.27 -26.38 -25.50
C GLY A 901 -27.30 -26.66 -24.36
N THR A 902 -26.13 -26.01 -24.32
CA THR A 902 -25.26 -26.01 -23.13
C THR A 902 -25.79 -25.04 -22.08
N GLU A 903 -25.45 -25.29 -20.82
CA GLU A 903 -25.77 -24.38 -19.72
C GLU A 903 -24.51 -23.60 -19.34
N GLY A 904 -24.65 -22.28 -19.14
CA GLY A 904 -23.54 -21.41 -18.76
C GLY A 904 -24.04 -20.27 -17.88
N SER A 905 -23.14 -19.70 -17.08
CA SER A 905 -23.50 -18.64 -16.15
C SER A 905 -22.50 -17.48 -16.15
N ILE A 906 -22.99 -16.27 -15.87
CA ILE A 906 -22.15 -15.08 -15.66
C ILE A 906 -22.55 -14.46 -14.34
N SER A 907 -21.69 -14.62 -13.34
CA SER A 907 -21.81 -13.96 -12.04
C SER A 907 -21.08 -12.62 -12.09
N VAL A 908 -21.78 -11.51 -11.82
CA VAL A 908 -21.16 -10.17 -11.84
C VAL A 908 -21.02 -9.66 -10.41
N ILE A 909 -19.79 -9.28 -10.04
CA ILE A 909 -19.45 -8.68 -8.76
C ILE A 909 -18.92 -7.27 -9.06
N GLY A 910 -19.69 -6.25 -8.71
CA GLY A 910 -19.30 -4.85 -8.89
C GLY A 910 -18.78 -4.24 -7.59
N ALA A 911 -17.56 -3.73 -7.60
CA ALA A 911 -17.08 -2.86 -6.53
C ALA A 911 -17.69 -1.47 -6.70
N VAL A 912 -18.19 -0.90 -5.62
CA VAL A 912 -18.75 0.45 -5.58
C VAL A 912 -17.95 1.23 -4.54
N SER A 913 -17.39 2.37 -4.91
CA SER A 913 -16.49 3.11 -4.01
C SER A 913 -17.10 4.47 -3.70
N PRO A 914 -18.15 4.54 -2.86
CA PRO A 914 -18.81 5.80 -2.55
C PRO A 914 -17.85 6.73 -1.77
N PRO A 915 -17.78 8.03 -2.10
CA PRO A 915 -16.97 8.98 -1.36
C PRO A 915 -17.37 9.00 0.13
N GLY A 916 -16.42 8.71 1.02
CA GLY A 916 -16.65 8.70 2.48
C GLY A 916 -17.65 7.65 2.97
N GLY A 917 -17.85 6.55 2.22
CA GLY A 917 -18.75 5.47 2.64
C GLY A 917 -20.24 5.79 2.53
N ASP A 918 -20.63 6.88 1.85
CA ASP A 918 -22.04 7.29 1.76
C ASP A 918 -22.84 6.40 0.79
N PHE A 919 -23.59 5.43 1.32
CA PHE A 919 -24.45 4.57 0.52
C PHE A 919 -25.63 5.29 -0.12
N SER A 920 -25.91 6.56 0.23
CA SER A 920 -26.99 7.35 -0.36
C SER A 920 -26.65 7.92 -1.74
N GLU A 921 -25.40 7.83 -2.18
CA GLU A 921 -24.99 8.30 -3.51
C GLU A 921 -25.76 7.60 -4.65
N PRO A 922 -25.99 8.28 -5.79
CA PRO A 922 -26.73 7.72 -6.92
C PRO A 922 -26.20 6.39 -7.47
N VAL A 923 -24.88 6.16 -7.49
CA VAL A 923 -24.32 4.90 -8.03
C VAL A 923 -24.68 3.73 -7.12
N THR A 924 -24.43 3.84 -5.82
CA THR A 924 -24.79 2.83 -4.83
C THR A 924 -26.29 2.58 -4.83
N GLN A 925 -27.12 3.63 -4.79
CA GLN A 925 -28.58 3.50 -4.79
C GLN A 925 -29.13 2.87 -6.07
N ASN A 926 -28.60 3.20 -7.24
CA ASN A 926 -29.04 2.58 -8.49
C ASN A 926 -28.56 1.13 -8.59
N THR A 927 -27.36 0.83 -8.12
CA THR A 927 -26.82 -0.53 -8.07
C THR A 927 -27.67 -1.41 -7.16
N LEU A 928 -27.95 -0.97 -5.93
CA LEU A 928 -28.82 -1.64 -4.94
C LEU A 928 -30.23 -1.96 -5.47
N ARG A 929 -30.76 -1.19 -6.41
CA ARG A 929 -32.07 -1.45 -7.03
C ARG A 929 -32.05 -2.63 -8.01
N ILE A 930 -30.87 -3.01 -8.49
CA ILE A 930 -30.68 -3.98 -9.57
C ILE A 930 -30.05 -5.26 -9.02
N VAL A 931 -28.98 -5.14 -8.22
CA VAL A 931 -28.29 -6.29 -7.64
C VAL A 931 -29.16 -6.97 -6.60
N LYS A 932 -29.02 -8.28 -6.49
CA LYS A 932 -29.76 -9.09 -5.52
C LYS A 932 -28.95 -9.39 -4.26
N THR A 933 -27.64 -9.20 -4.32
CA THR A 933 -26.73 -9.40 -3.20
C THR A 933 -25.96 -8.12 -2.94
N PHE A 934 -25.79 -7.81 -1.66
CA PHE A 934 -25.08 -6.63 -1.20
C PHE A 934 -24.17 -7.02 -0.04
N TRP A 935 -22.88 -6.79 -0.20
CA TRP A 935 -21.86 -7.07 0.82
C TRP A 935 -21.25 -5.75 1.30
N ALA A 936 -21.86 -5.16 2.32
CA ALA A 936 -21.42 -3.91 2.90
C ALA A 936 -20.09 -4.10 3.64
N LEU A 937 -19.01 -3.52 3.13
CA LEU A 937 -17.76 -3.46 3.89
C LEU A 937 -17.85 -2.37 4.95
N ASP A 938 -17.42 -2.71 6.15
CA ASP A 938 -17.52 -1.85 7.33
C ASP A 938 -16.13 -1.59 7.93
N ALA A 939 -15.81 -0.30 8.04
CA ALA A 939 -14.56 0.15 8.61
C ALA A 939 -14.44 -0.23 10.10
N ASP A 940 -15.52 -0.16 10.88
CA ASP A 940 -15.51 -0.48 12.32
C ASP A 940 -15.19 -1.96 12.56
N LEU A 941 -15.69 -2.85 11.68
CA LEU A 941 -15.36 -4.27 11.73
C LEU A 941 -13.90 -4.53 11.34
N ALA A 942 -13.40 -3.85 10.30
CA ALA A 942 -12.00 -3.92 9.92
C ALA A 942 -11.08 -3.43 11.04
N GLU A 943 -11.43 -2.32 11.71
CA GLU A 943 -10.71 -1.78 12.86
C GLU A 943 -10.67 -2.75 14.05
N ARG A 944 -11.77 -3.49 14.28
CA ARG A 944 -11.85 -4.54 15.30
C ARG A 944 -11.17 -5.86 14.90
N ARG A 945 -10.52 -5.89 13.73
CA ARG A 945 -9.93 -7.09 13.10
C ARG A 945 -10.91 -8.23 12.89
N HIS A 946 -12.15 -7.89 12.65
CA HIS A 946 -13.09 -8.86 12.14
C HIS A 946 -12.93 -8.93 10.61
N PHE A 947 -12.14 -9.88 10.13
CA PHE A 947 -11.96 -10.13 8.70
C PHE A 947 -12.63 -11.43 8.28
N PRO A 948 -13.27 -11.49 7.10
CA PRO A 948 -13.60 -10.35 6.22
C PRO A 948 -14.54 -9.34 6.91
N ALA A 949 -14.30 -8.05 6.62
CA ALA A 949 -14.95 -6.92 7.31
C ALA A 949 -16.31 -6.58 6.69
N ILE A 950 -17.21 -7.57 6.67
CA ILE A 950 -18.54 -7.45 6.10
C ILE A 950 -19.54 -7.29 7.23
N ASN A 951 -20.30 -6.19 7.20
CA ASN A 951 -21.33 -5.93 8.19
C ASN A 951 -22.55 -6.81 7.91
N TRP A 952 -22.87 -7.69 8.86
CA TRP A 952 -23.96 -8.64 8.73
C TRP A 952 -25.36 -8.03 8.91
N ASP A 953 -25.48 -6.87 9.56
CA ASP A 953 -26.75 -6.16 9.74
C ASP A 953 -27.15 -5.39 8.48
N GLU A 954 -26.16 -4.85 7.75
CA GLU A 954 -26.38 -4.07 6.52
C GLU A 954 -26.33 -4.91 5.24
N SER A 955 -25.55 -5.99 5.24
CA SER A 955 -25.44 -6.90 4.10
C SER A 955 -26.68 -7.76 3.94
N TYR A 956 -26.98 -8.17 2.70
CA TYR A 956 -28.10 -9.06 2.42
C TYR A 956 -27.90 -9.85 1.13
N SER A 957 -28.57 -11.00 1.05
CA SER A 957 -28.73 -11.76 -0.19
C SER A 957 -30.20 -12.11 -0.42
N LEU A 958 -30.73 -11.71 -1.57
CA LEU A 958 -32.05 -12.12 -2.05
C LEU A 958 -32.03 -13.49 -2.74
N TYR A 959 -30.87 -14.13 -2.89
CA TYR A 959 -30.77 -15.49 -3.45
C TYR A 959 -30.98 -16.58 -2.40
N ARG A 960 -30.98 -16.24 -1.11
CA ARG A 960 -31.07 -17.18 0.01
C ARG A 960 -32.19 -18.22 -0.17
N ASP A 961 -33.44 -17.75 -0.24
CA ASP A 961 -34.62 -18.64 -0.35
C ASP A 961 -34.61 -19.51 -1.62
N GLN A 962 -33.87 -19.09 -2.65
CA GLN A 962 -33.73 -19.79 -3.92
C GLN A 962 -32.62 -20.84 -3.90
N LEU A 963 -31.57 -20.64 -3.10
CA LEU A 963 -30.41 -21.52 -2.95
C LEU A 963 -30.58 -22.55 -1.85
N ASP A 964 -31.48 -22.32 -0.89
CA ASP A 964 -31.74 -23.25 0.22
C ASP A 964 -32.00 -24.70 -0.19
N PRO A 965 -32.80 -25.00 -1.24
CA PRO A 965 -32.96 -26.38 -1.69
C PRO A 965 -31.65 -27.06 -2.10
N TRP A 966 -30.69 -26.30 -2.66
CA TRP A 966 -29.40 -26.84 -3.05
C TRP A 966 -28.55 -27.15 -1.82
N PHE A 967 -28.51 -26.26 -0.82
CA PHE A 967 -27.79 -26.50 0.42
C PHE A 967 -28.39 -27.66 1.22
N GLU A 968 -29.73 -27.79 1.24
CA GLU A 968 -30.43 -28.90 1.88
C GLU A 968 -30.15 -30.26 1.21
N GLU A 969 -29.88 -30.28 -0.09
CA GLU A 969 -29.57 -31.51 -0.84
C GLU A 969 -28.07 -31.86 -0.81
N ASN A 970 -27.18 -30.87 -0.86
CA ASN A 970 -25.74 -31.08 -1.04
C ASN A 970 -24.91 -30.93 0.25
N VAL A 971 -25.39 -30.18 1.25
CA VAL A 971 -24.67 -29.96 2.51
C VAL A 971 -25.34 -30.76 3.63
N GLU A 972 -26.49 -30.29 4.13
CA GLU A 972 -27.28 -31.02 5.12
C GLU A 972 -28.73 -30.52 5.16
N SER A 973 -29.65 -31.41 5.51
CA SER A 973 -31.10 -31.20 5.37
C SER A 973 -31.70 -30.11 6.26
N ASP A 974 -30.99 -29.66 7.29
CA ASP A 974 -31.41 -28.60 8.23
C ASP A 974 -30.59 -27.30 8.10
N TRP A 975 -29.75 -27.16 7.06
CA TRP A 975 -28.92 -25.98 6.82
C TRP A 975 -29.70 -24.66 6.91
N SER A 976 -30.88 -24.61 6.27
CA SER A 976 -31.72 -23.41 6.24
C SER A 976 -32.22 -23.01 7.63
N GLU A 977 -32.52 -23.99 8.48
CA GLU A 977 -32.93 -23.79 9.89
C GLU A 977 -31.75 -23.32 10.75
N GLN A 978 -30.59 -23.96 10.63
CA GLN A 978 -29.40 -23.58 11.40
C GLN A 978 -28.90 -22.18 11.05
N ARG A 979 -28.83 -21.84 9.75
CA ARG A 979 -28.42 -20.50 9.31
C ARG A 979 -29.41 -19.44 9.78
N GLN A 980 -30.72 -19.71 9.74
CA GLN A 980 -31.71 -18.75 10.25
C GLN A 980 -31.57 -18.55 11.76
N TRP A 981 -31.28 -19.61 12.53
CA TRP A 981 -30.95 -19.48 13.94
C TRP A 981 -29.72 -18.60 14.19
N ALA A 982 -28.67 -18.74 13.38
CA ALA A 982 -27.47 -17.91 13.49
C ALA A 982 -27.78 -16.43 13.24
N ILE A 983 -28.58 -16.12 12.22
CA ILE A 983 -29.04 -14.76 11.91
C ILE A 983 -29.86 -14.20 13.07
N ASP A 984 -30.85 -14.95 13.55
CA ASP A 984 -31.71 -14.52 14.67
C ASP A 984 -30.88 -14.23 15.94
N THR A 985 -29.82 -15.01 16.16
CA THR A 985 -28.89 -14.83 17.30
C THR A 985 -28.02 -13.58 17.14
N LEU A 986 -27.54 -13.30 15.93
CA LEU A 986 -26.76 -12.07 15.63
C LEU A 986 -27.63 -10.82 15.71
N ASP A 987 -28.87 -10.87 15.20
CA ASP A 987 -29.85 -9.79 15.32
C ASP A 987 -30.18 -9.49 16.80
N GLU A 988 -30.40 -10.55 17.61
CA GLU A 988 -30.61 -10.40 19.05
C GLU A 988 -29.36 -9.85 19.75
N GLU A 989 -28.15 -10.23 19.30
CA GLU A 989 -26.90 -9.63 19.80
C GLU A 989 -26.89 -8.12 19.60
N SER A 990 -27.19 -7.65 18.38
CA SER A 990 -27.20 -6.22 18.06
C SER A 990 -28.19 -5.45 18.94
N GLU A 991 -29.40 -5.97 19.17
CA GLU A 991 -30.37 -5.38 20.10
C GLU A 991 -29.87 -5.35 21.55
N LEU A 992 -29.23 -6.43 22.01
CA LEU A 992 -28.69 -6.54 23.36
C LEU A 992 -27.49 -5.61 23.57
N GLN A 993 -26.61 -5.45 22.58
CA GLN A 993 -25.44 -4.57 22.66
C GLN A 993 -25.84 -3.11 22.89
N GLU A 994 -26.93 -2.62 22.29
CA GLU A 994 -27.46 -1.28 22.57
C GLU A 994 -27.82 -1.10 24.06
N ILE A 995 -28.41 -2.13 24.67
CA ILE A 995 -28.76 -2.13 26.09
C ILE A 995 -27.48 -2.22 26.94
N VAL A 996 -26.54 -3.10 26.59
CA VAL A 996 -25.26 -3.27 27.28
C VAL A 996 -24.48 -1.96 27.32
N GLN A 997 -24.43 -1.20 26.22
CA GLN A 997 -23.76 0.10 26.17
C GLN A 997 -24.36 1.12 27.15
N LEU A 998 -25.65 1.00 27.48
CA LEU A 998 -26.35 1.91 28.40
C LEU A 998 -26.29 1.49 29.87
N VAL A 999 -26.41 0.19 30.17
CA VAL A 999 -26.57 -0.32 31.55
C VAL A 999 -25.52 -1.34 31.99
N GLY A 1000 -24.66 -1.81 31.09
CA GLY A 1000 -23.65 -2.84 31.32
C GLY A 1000 -24.19 -4.27 31.18
N LYS A 1001 -23.31 -5.22 30.84
CA LYS A 1001 -23.64 -6.65 30.62
C LYS A 1001 -24.24 -7.31 31.87
N ASP A 1002 -23.72 -6.99 33.05
CA ASP A 1002 -24.18 -7.54 34.33
C ASP A 1002 -25.64 -7.18 34.68
N ALA A 1003 -26.23 -6.19 33.99
CA ALA A 1003 -27.61 -5.79 34.19
C ALA A 1003 -28.61 -6.65 33.40
N LEU A 1004 -28.12 -7.47 32.44
CA LEU A 1004 -28.95 -8.34 31.63
C LEU A 1004 -29.35 -9.61 32.41
N PRO A 1005 -30.55 -10.16 32.14
CA PRO A 1005 -30.91 -11.54 32.51
C PRO A 1005 -29.87 -12.57 32.05
N ASP A 1006 -29.74 -13.67 32.80
CA ASP A 1006 -28.74 -14.72 32.57
C ASP A 1006 -28.87 -15.36 31.17
N ASP A 1007 -30.10 -15.52 30.65
CA ASP A 1007 -30.38 -15.99 29.30
C ASP A 1007 -29.80 -15.06 28.22
N GLN A 1008 -29.98 -13.75 28.39
CA GLN A 1008 -29.45 -12.75 27.45
C GLN A 1008 -27.92 -12.63 27.52
N GLN A 1009 -27.35 -12.81 28.71
CA GLN A 1009 -25.88 -12.87 28.85
C GLN A 1009 -25.30 -14.08 28.11
N LEU A 1010 -25.99 -15.22 28.15
CA LEU A 1010 -25.58 -16.42 27.43
C LEU A 1010 -25.72 -16.25 25.91
N THR A 1011 -26.81 -15.63 25.43
CA THR A 1011 -26.98 -15.30 23.99
C THR A 1011 -25.80 -14.47 23.46
N LEU A 1012 -25.33 -13.47 24.22
CA LEU A 1012 -24.15 -12.66 23.84
C LEU A 1012 -22.85 -13.50 23.73
N GLU A 1013 -22.70 -14.55 24.54
CA GLU A 1013 -21.54 -15.45 24.45
C GLU A 1013 -21.63 -16.40 23.25
N VAL A 1014 -22.82 -16.91 22.94
CA VAL A 1014 -23.03 -17.72 21.74
C VAL A 1014 -22.79 -16.88 20.48
N ALA A 1015 -23.32 -15.65 20.44
CA ALA A 1015 -23.08 -14.71 19.34
C ALA A 1015 -21.60 -14.37 19.17
N ARG A 1016 -20.83 -14.26 20.26
CA ARG A 1016 -19.38 -14.10 20.20
C ARG A 1016 -18.70 -15.22 19.42
N TYR A 1017 -19.07 -16.49 19.66
CA TYR A 1017 -18.53 -17.62 18.90
C TYR A 1017 -19.01 -17.65 17.45
N LEU A 1018 -20.24 -17.23 17.15
CA LEU A 1018 -20.68 -17.05 15.76
C LEU A 1018 -19.77 -16.04 15.03
N ARG A 1019 -19.42 -14.91 15.65
CA ARG A 1019 -18.49 -13.95 15.04
C ARG A 1019 -17.07 -14.50 14.92
N GLU A 1020 -16.49 -14.99 16.00
CA GLU A 1020 -15.06 -15.35 16.06
C GLU A 1020 -14.74 -16.69 15.35
N ALA A 1021 -15.60 -17.70 15.45
CA ALA A 1021 -15.35 -19.02 14.87
C ALA A 1021 -15.95 -19.20 13.48
N TRP A 1022 -17.11 -18.57 13.21
CA TRP A 1022 -17.85 -18.77 11.96
C TRP A 1022 -17.69 -17.62 10.97
N LEU A 1023 -17.92 -16.36 11.37
CA LEU A 1023 -17.85 -15.22 10.44
C LEU A 1023 -16.42 -14.76 10.15
N GLN A 1024 -15.55 -14.74 11.16
CA GLN A 1024 -14.14 -14.42 10.98
C GLN A 1024 -13.45 -15.54 10.19
N GLN A 1025 -12.65 -15.16 9.21
CA GLN A 1025 -11.86 -16.03 8.37
C GLN A 1025 -10.54 -15.37 7.98
N ASN A 1026 -9.44 -16.10 8.18
CA ASN A 1026 -8.11 -15.59 7.90
C ASN A 1026 -7.67 -15.94 6.46
N ALA A 1027 -7.70 -14.93 5.59
CA ALA A 1027 -7.27 -15.00 4.20
C ALA A 1027 -5.80 -15.43 4.00
N PHE A 1028 -4.94 -15.25 5.00
CA PHE A 1028 -3.49 -15.54 4.93
C PHE A 1028 -3.11 -16.89 5.55
N HIS A 1029 -4.04 -17.59 6.19
CA HIS A 1029 -3.76 -18.90 6.80
C HIS A 1029 -3.96 -20.02 5.78
N ASP A 1030 -2.99 -20.93 5.63
CA ASP A 1030 -2.98 -21.99 4.62
C ASP A 1030 -4.26 -22.82 4.56
N VAL A 1031 -4.87 -23.09 5.72
CA VAL A 1031 -6.11 -23.90 5.82
C VAL A 1031 -7.37 -23.06 5.91
N ASP A 1032 -7.30 -21.85 6.48
CA ASP A 1032 -8.50 -21.05 6.76
C ASP A 1032 -8.83 -20.07 5.63
N THR A 1033 -7.89 -19.85 4.71
CA THR A 1033 -8.06 -19.03 3.50
C THR A 1033 -9.25 -19.48 2.64
N TYR A 1034 -9.59 -20.78 2.68
CA TYR A 1034 -10.71 -21.39 1.96
C TYR A 1034 -11.50 -22.33 2.87
N CYS A 1035 -12.82 -22.21 2.85
CA CYS A 1035 -13.72 -23.05 3.63
C CYS A 1035 -14.83 -23.61 2.75
N GLU A 1036 -14.89 -24.93 2.62
CA GLU A 1036 -15.96 -25.61 1.89
C GLU A 1036 -17.32 -25.42 2.58
N PRO A 1037 -18.45 -25.49 1.84
CA PRO A 1037 -19.79 -25.39 2.43
C PRO A 1037 -20.07 -26.41 3.55
N GLU A 1038 -19.58 -27.65 3.40
CA GLU A 1038 -19.70 -28.70 4.43
C GLU A 1038 -18.96 -28.33 5.73
N LYS A 1039 -17.73 -27.80 5.61
CA LYS A 1039 -16.96 -27.33 6.77
C LYS A 1039 -17.64 -26.12 7.43
N THR A 1040 -18.19 -25.22 6.62
CA THR A 1040 -18.95 -24.05 7.10
C THR A 1040 -20.17 -24.46 7.91
N TYR A 1041 -20.87 -25.53 7.50
CA TYR A 1041 -21.98 -26.12 8.26
C TYR A 1041 -21.50 -26.74 9.58
N ARG A 1042 -20.46 -27.56 9.56
CA ARG A 1042 -19.96 -28.26 10.75
C ARG A 1042 -19.47 -27.31 11.84
N ILE A 1043 -18.91 -26.16 11.47
CA ILE A 1043 -18.59 -25.09 12.43
C ILE A 1043 -19.87 -24.55 13.08
N LEU A 1044 -20.89 -24.25 12.28
CA LEU A 1044 -22.16 -23.73 12.78
C LEU A 1044 -22.88 -24.75 13.67
N GLU A 1045 -22.88 -26.02 13.27
CA GLU A 1045 -23.46 -27.14 14.02
C GLU A 1045 -22.80 -27.28 15.40
N ALA A 1046 -21.47 -27.21 15.48
CA ALA A 1046 -20.75 -27.28 16.75
C ALA A 1046 -21.13 -26.12 17.71
N ILE A 1047 -21.27 -24.90 17.17
CA ILE A 1047 -21.70 -23.73 17.96
C ILE A 1047 -23.17 -23.90 18.40
N LYS A 1048 -24.02 -24.47 17.53
CA LYS A 1048 -25.42 -24.79 17.85
C LYS A 1048 -25.54 -25.86 18.94
N THR A 1049 -24.72 -26.90 18.89
CA THR A 1049 -24.60 -27.92 19.95
C THR A 1049 -24.22 -27.29 21.29
N PHE A 1050 -23.25 -26.36 21.28
CA PHE A 1050 -22.92 -25.60 22.49
C PHE A 1050 -24.11 -24.78 22.99
N ASN A 1051 -24.81 -24.05 22.11
CA ASN A 1051 -26.00 -23.27 22.48
C ASN A 1051 -27.04 -24.16 23.19
N ASP A 1052 -27.40 -25.29 22.59
CA ASP A 1052 -28.49 -26.12 23.11
C ASP A 1052 -28.15 -26.75 24.48
N GLU A 1053 -26.93 -27.30 24.63
CA GLU A 1053 -26.50 -27.86 25.92
C GLU A 1053 -26.29 -26.76 26.98
N ALA A 1054 -25.85 -25.57 26.60
CA ALA A 1054 -25.68 -24.43 27.49
C ALA A 1054 -27.03 -23.92 28.04
N PHE A 1055 -28.05 -23.79 27.19
CA PHE A 1055 -29.39 -23.39 27.62
C PHE A 1055 -30.07 -24.48 28.48
N ASP A 1056 -29.85 -25.77 28.20
CA ASP A 1056 -30.33 -26.86 29.05
C ASP A 1056 -29.66 -26.83 30.44
N ALA A 1057 -28.35 -26.54 30.51
CA ALA A 1057 -27.64 -26.37 31.78
C ALA A 1057 -28.13 -25.13 32.56
N LEU A 1058 -28.39 -24.02 31.88
CA LEU A 1058 -28.95 -22.81 32.48
C LEU A 1058 -30.33 -23.08 33.07
N ASP A 1059 -31.19 -23.80 32.35
CA ASP A 1059 -32.52 -24.22 32.82
C ASP A 1059 -32.45 -25.18 34.03
N ALA A 1060 -31.40 -25.99 34.11
CA ALA A 1060 -31.09 -26.83 35.28
C ALA A 1060 -30.57 -26.02 36.49
N GLY A 1061 -30.24 -24.74 36.29
CA GLY A 1061 -29.82 -23.78 37.33
C GLY A 1061 -28.31 -23.63 37.47
N VAL A 1062 -27.52 -24.03 36.46
CA VAL A 1062 -26.07 -23.79 36.42
C VAL A 1062 -25.82 -22.30 36.09
N PRO A 1063 -24.93 -21.60 36.82
CA PRO A 1063 -24.60 -20.20 36.52
C PRO A 1063 -23.91 -20.02 35.15
N VAL A 1064 -24.17 -18.90 34.47
CA VAL A 1064 -23.56 -18.58 33.16
C VAL A 1064 -22.03 -18.62 33.20
N GLU A 1065 -21.41 -18.09 34.27
CA GLU A 1065 -19.96 -18.11 34.45
C GLU A 1065 -19.39 -19.55 34.44
N GLU A 1066 -20.10 -20.52 35.02
CA GLU A 1066 -19.66 -21.92 35.04
C GLU A 1066 -19.81 -22.60 33.67
N ILE A 1067 -20.83 -22.21 32.90
CA ILE A 1067 -21.07 -22.70 31.53
C ILE A 1067 -19.99 -22.18 30.57
N THR A 1068 -19.57 -20.92 30.73
CA THR A 1068 -18.56 -20.29 29.87
C THR A 1068 -17.12 -20.72 30.15
N ASP A 1069 -16.87 -21.30 31.33
CA ASP A 1069 -15.53 -21.69 31.80
C ASP A 1069 -15.13 -23.14 31.41
N ILE A 1070 -15.93 -23.84 30.58
CA ILE A 1070 -15.60 -25.21 30.16
C ILE A 1070 -14.32 -25.27 29.30
N GLU A 1071 -13.53 -26.33 29.46
CA GLU A 1071 -12.22 -26.45 28.80
C GLU A 1071 -12.36 -26.62 27.27
N SER A 1072 -13.49 -27.15 26.82
CA SER A 1072 -13.75 -27.43 25.41
C SER A 1072 -14.10 -26.19 24.59
N LEU A 1073 -14.67 -25.14 25.20
CA LEU A 1073 -15.20 -23.96 24.50
C LEU A 1073 -14.19 -23.23 23.60
N PRO A 1074 -12.95 -22.93 24.05
CA PRO A 1074 -11.95 -22.27 23.21
C PRO A 1074 -11.54 -23.08 21.96
N ARG A 1075 -11.86 -24.39 21.91
CA ARG A 1075 -11.58 -25.23 20.73
C ARG A 1075 -12.50 -24.90 19.56
N LEU A 1076 -13.66 -24.27 19.77
CA LEU A 1076 -14.58 -23.83 18.70
C LEU A 1076 -13.87 -22.89 17.71
N ASN A 1077 -13.11 -21.90 18.22
CA ASN A 1077 -12.35 -20.96 17.38
C ASN A 1077 -11.22 -21.64 16.57
N ARG A 1078 -10.89 -22.90 16.86
CA ARG A 1078 -9.82 -23.64 16.18
C ARG A 1078 -10.31 -24.55 15.06
N ILE A 1079 -11.62 -24.67 14.85
CA ILE A 1079 -12.17 -25.55 13.80
C ILE A 1079 -11.74 -25.07 12.41
N GLY A 1080 -11.75 -23.75 12.17
CA GLY A 1080 -11.36 -23.15 10.89
C GLY A 1080 -9.95 -23.56 10.42
N VAL A 1081 -9.01 -23.71 11.36
CA VAL A 1081 -7.60 -24.06 11.07
C VAL A 1081 -7.31 -25.56 11.01
N GLN A 1082 -8.29 -26.44 11.21
CA GLN A 1082 -8.08 -27.90 11.10
C GLN A 1082 -8.23 -28.39 9.65
N GLU A 1083 -7.29 -29.21 9.19
CA GLU A 1083 -7.40 -29.97 7.93
C GLU A 1083 -8.40 -31.12 8.05
N ASP A 1084 -8.29 -31.94 9.11
CA ASP A 1084 -9.26 -33.00 9.42
C ASP A 1084 -10.31 -32.49 10.43
N TYR A 1085 -11.20 -31.66 9.93
CA TYR A 1085 -12.21 -31.00 10.76
C TYR A 1085 -13.31 -31.95 11.24
N ASN A 1086 -13.59 -33.05 10.53
CA ASN A 1086 -14.71 -33.92 10.87
C ASN A 1086 -14.49 -34.68 12.18
N GLU A 1087 -13.34 -35.34 12.35
CA GLU A 1087 -13.02 -36.05 13.60
C GLU A 1087 -12.87 -35.06 14.77
N PHE A 1088 -12.32 -33.87 14.49
CA PHE A 1088 -12.16 -32.83 15.50
C PHE A 1088 -13.50 -32.26 16.00
N VAL A 1089 -14.44 -32.00 15.08
CA VAL A 1089 -15.79 -31.50 15.44
C VAL A 1089 -16.56 -32.57 16.20
N ASP A 1090 -16.53 -33.83 15.75
CA ASP A 1090 -17.20 -34.94 16.46
C ASP A 1090 -16.70 -35.09 17.91
N GLU A 1091 -15.38 -35.06 18.12
CA GLU A 1091 -14.79 -35.12 19.46
C GLU A 1091 -15.19 -33.89 20.29
N LEU A 1092 -15.19 -32.71 19.69
CA LEU A 1092 -15.52 -31.46 20.36
C LEU A 1092 -16.99 -31.41 20.81
N GLU A 1093 -17.91 -31.85 19.96
CA GLU A 1093 -19.34 -31.92 20.31
C GLU A 1093 -19.59 -32.89 21.46
N ASP A 1094 -18.96 -34.06 21.44
CA ASP A 1094 -19.03 -35.05 22.51
C ASP A 1094 -18.43 -34.52 23.82
N ASP A 1095 -17.31 -33.80 23.76
CA ASP A 1095 -16.65 -33.18 24.92
C ASP A 1095 -17.52 -32.06 25.52
N ILE A 1096 -18.04 -31.13 24.70
CA ILE A 1096 -18.94 -30.05 25.14
C ILE A 1096 -20.19 -30.62 25.82
N ALA A 1097 -20.84 -31.59 25.17
CA ALA A 1097 -22.04 -32.21 25.73
C ALA A 1097 -21.73 -32.98 27.02
N SER A 1098 -20.58 -33.65 27.11
CA SER A 1098 -20.19 -34.38 28.32
C SER A 1098 -19.87 -33.44 29.48
N GLU A 1099 -19.10 -32.38 29.25
CA GLU A 1099 -18.72 -31.40 30.28
C GLU A 1099 -19.94 -30.66 30.85
N LEU A 1100 -20.84 -30.18 29.98
CA LEU A 1100 -22.03 -29.46 30.42
C LEU A 1100 -23.02 -30.37 31.15
N ARG A 1101 -23.23 -31.60 30.67
CA ARG A 1101 -24.11 -32.58 31.33
C ARG A 1101 -23.53 -33.12 32.64
N GLU A 1102 -22.23 -32.99 32.92
CA GLU A 1102 -21.66 -33.33 34.23
C GLU A 1102 -22.01 -32.28 35.30
N MET A 1103 -22.38 -31.06 34.90
CA MET A 1103 -22.70 -29.96 35.82
C MET A 1103 -24.12 -30.03 36.40
N TYR A 1104 -25.00 -30.88 35.86
CA TYR A 1104 -26.39 -31.06 36.32
C TYR A 1104 -26.86 -32.53 36.34
#